data_AF-A0A7V3DHJ7-F1
#
_entry.id   AF-A0A7V3DHJ7-F1
#
_cell.length_a   1.000
_cell.length_b   1.000
_cell.length_c   1.000
_cell.angle_alpha   90.00
_cell.angle_beta   90.00
_cell.angle_gamma   90.00
#
_symmetry.space_group_name_H-M   'P 1'
#
loop_
_entity.id
_entity.type
_entity.pdbx_description
1 polymer ?
#
loop_
_entity_poly.entity_id
_entity_poly.type
_entity_poly.pdbx_seq_one_letter_code
_entity_poly.pdbx_strand_id
1 'polypeptide(L)'
;MMVSSWVVFGAVALHLLNMSEDDTHGSWLPEGFRLPNIVHPFMPVLGNRTIPVPDDPFGEHIRGSCTETLPENTVGIRFDEQGRLEAITEYARMPGSDRIINASVKIGEIVYFATDAGLYVQETASRPVIRHESYGVDGPPATRITSLAADSRGTLWAGTPAGLGRRTPDGAWRTICGRDGLPCEQVTAIAVDSLDRLWIGTDHGAVLYKPYEEGRQWFYRAGKRYLPGNRVKAVAVHSSGTPAYFLTNAGLGRIDTVQTTLLEKAKAIEKRINERHRRLGLVAECMLDNADNPTSHFIGDNDNDGLWTAYHVAAMSLCYGATKDESARVSAQTGMKALYMLQDASGTPGLVARSVLPAAEGKLKGPQWRPTPDGAMYWKSDTSSDEIDGHYLAFYTYYEHIARHDPEEKEMAIRHVRALTDYLVDNGYRLIDWNGKRTRWGFWDPKTLNDSLFEYVEAGLNSLQMLSFLKVAHYMTGDRKYDDHYRSLIVDHHYLTNVLLTKKAFPDSVNHSDDQLAFVAWYPILQLEKDPKVRRALCMGVQRHIQIVRCEQPSFYTFVYSTVDPQGADIEGAIENLRQIPTDRRHWDMMNSHRADVSFSLLPNRFGQKVLTRVLPADEREFAKWNADPYIPDYPGDGRHEDDGAAYLLPYWMGRFHGFIGAGASG
;
A
#
# COMPACT_ATOMS: atom_id res chain seq x y z
N MET A 1 -6.11 -24.00 40.20
CA MET A 1 -5.15 -23.70 41.28
C MET A 1 -3.80 -23.50 40.61
N MET A 2 -3.03 -22.42 40.68
CA MET A 2 -3.03 -21.08 41.30
C MET A 2 -2.25 -20.20 40.29
N VAL A 3 -2.68 -18.99 39.93
CA VAL A 3 -2.28 -17.69 40.52
C VAL A 3 -0.77 -17.52 40.81
N SER A 4 -0.27 -16.35 40.40
CA SER A 4 0.95 -15.63 40.78
C SER A 4 2.24 -15.91 40.01
N SER A 5 2.62 -14.96 39.17
CA SER A 5 3.98 -14.38 39.09
C SER A 5 3.89 -13.04 38.35
N TRP A 6 3.24 -12.06 38.99
CA TRP A 6 3.50 -10.64 38.76
C TRP A 6 4.62 -10.23 39.71
N VAL A 7 5.39 -9.21 39.32
CA VAL A 7 6.51 -8.57 40.06
C VAL A 7 7.87 -9.25 39.83
N VAL A 8 8.59 -8.83 38.79
CA VAL A 8 9.94 -8.22 38.84
C VAL A 8 10.19 -7.61 37.45
N PHE A 9 10.12 -6.29 37.29
CA PHE A 9 10.95 -5.53 36.35
C PHE A 9 11.00 -4.07 36.81
N GLY A 10 11.95 -3.82 37.71
CA GLY A 10 12.44 -2.48 37.98
C GLY A 10 13.47 -2.08 36.91
N ALA A 11 13.37 -0.83 36.47
CA ALA A 11 14.43 -0.05 35.83
C ALA A 11 14.90 -0.45 34.42
N VAL A 12 14.01 -0.44 33.42
CA VAL A 12 14.33 0.02 32.05
C VAL A 12 13.06 0.63 31.41
N ALA A 13 12.66 1.83 31.85
CA ALA A 13 11.52 2.55 31.28
C ALA A 13 11.73 4.06 31.39
N LEU A 14 12.74 4.57 30.69
CA LEU A 14 12.94 6.00 30.46
C LEU A 14 13.79 6.18 29.19
N HIS A 15 13.25 5.78 28.05
CA HIS A 15 13.42 6.57 26.84
C HIS A 15 12.11 7.34 26.69
N LEU A 16 11.97 8.36 27.52
CA LEU A 16 11.02 9.43 27.25
C LEU A 16 11.44 10.04 25.92
N LEU A 17 10.47 10.23 25.03
CA LEU A 17 10.54 11.13 23.88
C LEU A 17 11.50 12.27 24.21
N ASN A 18 12.63 12.32 23.52
CA ASN A 18 13.64 13.36 23.69
C ASN A 18 13.09 14.64 23.04
N MET A 19 12.01 15.17 23.59
CA MET A 19 11.57 16.54 23.35
C MET A 19 12.45 17.39 24.24
N SER A 20 13.43 18.04 23.62
CA SER A 20 14.35 18.97 24.23
C SER A 20 13.64 19.97 25.13
N GLU A 21 14.36 20.38 26.17
CA GLU A 21 14.11 21.41 27.17
C GLU A 21 13.61 22.76 26.62
N ASP A 22 12.41 22.79 26.03
CA ASP A 22 11.69 24.00 25.62
C ASP A 22 10.35 24.11 26.38
N ASP A 23 10.34 23.67 27.63
CA ASP A 23 9.25 23.89 28.61
C ASP A 23 9.26 25.33 29.16
N THR A 24 9.71 26.30 28.33
CA THR A 24 9.77 27.73 28.67
C THR A 24 8.45 28.44 28.42
N HIS A 25 7.52 27.81 27.70
CA HIS A 25 6.17 28.31 27.48
C HIS A 25 5.16 27.55 28.35
N GLY A 26 4.52 28.26 29.28
CA GLY A 26 3.45 27.71 30.10
C GLY A 26 2.28 27.24 29.23
N SER A 27 1.72 26.08 29.57
CA SER A 27 0.52 25.56 28.90
C SER A 27 -0.71 26.39 29.25
N TRP A 28 -1.61 26.57 28.29
CA TRP A 28 -2.87 27.28 28.50
C TRP A 28 -3.97 26.41 29.12
N LEU A 29 -3.76 25.11 29.25
CA LEU A 29 -4.71 24.23 29.93
C LEU A 29 -4.91 24.68 31.39
N PRO A 30 -6.15 24.65 31.92
CA PRO A 30 -6.42 25.01 33.30
C PRO A 30 -5.54 24.21 34.28
N GLU A 31 -5.15 24.86 35.38
CA GLU A 31 -4.44 24.18 36.45
C GLU A 31 -5.28 23.01 36.98
N GLY A 32 -4.65 21.83 37.12
CA GLY A 32 -5.34 20.61 37.53
C GLY A 32 -6.09 19.87 36.42
N PHE A 33 -6.10 20.35 35.17
CA PHE A 33 -6.62 19.58 34.04
C PHE A 33 -5.83 18.26 33.91
N ARG A 34 -6.53 17.12 34.03
CA ARG A 34 -5.93 15.78 33.98
C ARG A 34 -6.40 15.05 32.74
N LEU A 35 -5.43 14.52 31.99
CA LEU A 35 -5.69 13.53 30.96
C LEU A 35 -5.64 12.12 31.57
N PRO A 36 -6.49 11.20 31.10
CA PRO A 36 -6.39 9.80 31.52
C PRO A 36 -5.00 9.24 31.19
N ASN A 37 -4.41 8.51 32.13
CA ASN A 37 -3.25 7.69 31.84
C ASN A 37 -3.71 6.46 31.05
N ILE A 38 -3.34 6.37 29.78
CA ILE A 38 -3.55 5.17 28.98
C ILE A 38 -2.25 4.35 29.01
N VAL A 39 -2.36 3.07 29.38
CA VAL A 39 -1.22 2.15 29.36
C VAL A 39 -0.82 1.92 27.91
N HIS A 40 0.41 2.28 27.57
CA HIS A 40 0.95 2.05 26.23
C HIS A 40 1.33 0.58 26.05
N PRO A 41 0.97 -0.06 24.92
CA PRO A 41 1.62 -1.31 24.53
C PRO A 41 3.12 -1.05 24.36
N PHE A 42 3.95 -1.99 24.85
CA PHE A 42 5.40 -1.88 24.82
C PHE A 42 5.91 -1.71 23.38
N MET A 43 6.71 -0.67 23.12
CA MET A 43 7.42 -0.54 21.86
C MET A 43 8.72 -1.34 21.93
N PRO A 44 8.99 -2.25 20.98
CA PRO A 44 10.36 -2.66 20.73
C PRO A 44 11.13 -1.38 20.35
N VAL A 45 12.27 -1.15 20.98
CA VAL A 45 13.20 -0.12 20.53
C VAL A 45 13.71 -0.59 19.17
N LEU A 46 13.23 0.04 18.09
CA LEU A 46 13.93 -0.02 16.81
C LEU A 46 15.26 0.70 17.07
N GLY A 47 16.38 0.00 16.90
CA GLY A 47 17.71 0.57 17.18
C GLY A 47 17.96 1.83 16.35
N ASN A 48 19.00 2.61 16.69
CA ASN A 48 19.34 3.82 15.94
C ASN A 48 19.47 3.52 14.44
N ARG A 49 18.55 4.07 13.64
CA ARG A 49 18.55 3.96 12.17
C ARG A 49 19.12 5.22 11.56
N THR A 50 19.83 5.07 10.45
CA THR A 50 20.32 6.20 9.65
C THR A 50 19.16 6.81 8.87
N ILE A 51 18.87 8.08 9.12
CA ILE A 51 17.84 8.87 8.44
C ILE A 51 18.55 10.09 7.83
N PRO A 52 18.31 10.44 6.55
CA PRO A 52 17.39 9.82 5.60
C PRO A 52 17.79 8.40 5.15
N VAL A 53 16.81 7.58 4.82
CA VAL A 53 17.02 6.33 4.06
C VAL A 53 17.21 6.71 2.58
N PRO A 54 18.30 6.29 1.90
CA PRO A 54 18.54 6.63 0.51
C PRO A 54 17.44 6.12 -0.45
N ASP A 55 17.12 6.91 -1.48
CA ASP A 55 16.27 6.48 -2.61
C ASP A 55 17.09 5.65 -3.60
N ASP A 56 17.57 4.49 -3.13
CA ASP A 56 18.40 3.59 -3.93
C ASP A 56 17.58 2.90 -5.03
N PRO A 57 18.18 2.69 -6.23
CA PRO A 57 17.54 1.93 -7.29
C PRO A 57 17.12 0.53 -6.85
N PHE A 58 15.95 0.10 -7.34
CA PHE A 58 15.42 -1.24 -7.12
C PHE A 58 14.84 -1.80 -8.42
N GLY A 59 14.73 -3.13 -8.49
CA GLY A 59 14.13 -3.82 -9.62
C GLY A 59 12.63 -4.05 -9.43
N GLU A 60 11.80 -3.44 -10.28
CA GLU A 60 10.37 -3.75 -10.36
C GLU A 60 10.14 -4.86 -11.40
N HIS A 61 9.46 -5.94 -11.00
CA HIS A 61 9.02 -6.97 -11.95
C HIS A 61 7.80 -6.50 -12.71
N ILE A 62 7.85 -6.56 -14.03
CA ILE A 62 6.73 -6.25 -14.91
C ILE A 62 6.49 -7.39 -15.90
N ARG A 63 5.26 -7.49 -16.41
CA ARG A 63 4.97 -8.37 -17.55
C ARG A 63 5.58 -7.77 -18.81
N GLY A 64 6.51 -8.52 -19.39
CA GLY A 64 7.14 -8.22 -20.67
C GLY A 64 6.29 -8.65 -21.85
N SER A 65 6.56 -8.05 -23.01
CA SER A 65 5.99 -8.48 -24.29
C SER A 65 6.78 -9.66 -24.84
N CYS A 66 6.07 -10.69 -25.33
CA CYS A 66 6.66 -11.79 -26.07
C CYS A 66 6.50 -11.53 -27.56
N THR A 67 7.61 -11.55 -28.31
CA THR A 67 7.60 -11.52 -29.78
C THR A 67 7.93 -12.88 -30.38
N GLU A 68 8.30 -13.84 -29.53
CA GLU A 68 8.69 -15.19 -29.89
C GLU A 68 7.46 -16.03 -30.23
N THR A 69 7.50 -16.69 -31.38
CA THR A 69 6.50 -17.68 -31.79
C THR A 69 7.06 -19.07 -31.54
N LEU A 70 6.40 -19.85 -30.67
CA LEU A 70 6.78 -21.23 -30.38
C LEU A 70 5.88 -22.20 -31.17
N PRO A 71 6.39 -23.37 -31.62
CA PRO A 71 5.57 -24.41 -32.24
C PRO A 71 4.42 -24.88 -31.32
N GLU A 72 3.28 -25.28 -31.89
CA GLU A 72 2.12 -25.75 -31.09
C GLU A 72 2.42 -26.97 -30.21
N ASN A 73 3.34 -27.84 -30.66
CA ASN A 73 3.79 -29.02 -29.93
C ASN A 73 4.93 -28.73 -28.92
N THR A 74 5.15 -27.47 -28.54
CA THR A 74 6.17 -27.11 -27.54
C THR A 74 5.81 -27.70 -26.17
N VAL A 75 6.71 -28.52 -25.65
CA VAL A 75 6.63 -29.16 -24.33
C VAL A 75 7.55 -28.52 -23.28
N GLY A 76 8.56 -27.75 -23.71
CA GLY A 76 9.47 -27.03 -22.82
C GLY A 76 10.15 -25.85 -23.50
N ILE A 77 10.88 -25.06 -22.73
CA ILE A 77 11.65 -23.90 -23.21
C ILE A 77 13.00 -23.86 -22.51
N ARG A 78 14.02 -23.32 -23.18
CA ARG A 78 15.34 -23.04 -22.60
C ARG A 78 16.03 -21.92 -23.39
N PHE A 79 17.17 -21.46 -22.90
CA PHE A 79 18.06 -20.58 -23.67
C PHE A 79 19.17 -21.41 -24.32
N ASP A 80 19.48 -21.12 -25.59
CA ASP A 80 20.64 -21.66 -26.29
C ASP A 80 21.95 -20.99 -25.78
N GLU A 81 23.10 -21.48 -26.25
CA GLU A 81 24.42 -20.93 -25.88
C GLU A 81 24.62 -19.47 -26.33
N GLN A 82 23.82 -19.00 -27.29
CA GLN A 82 23.83 -17.62 -27.77
C GLN A 82 22.82 -16.73 -27.01
N GLY A 83 22.14 -17.26 -25.99
CA GLY A 83 21.15 -16.53 -25.19
C GLY A 83 19.82 -16.31 -25.90
N ARG A 84 19.49 -17.10 -26.93
CA ARG A 84 18.19 -17.05 -27.60
C ARG A 84 17.26 -18.09 -27.02
N LEU A 85 15.98 -17.73 -26.86
CA LEU A 85 14.95 -18.65 -26.39
C LEU A 85 14.67 -19.72 -27.46
N GLU A 86 14.73 -20.99 -27.09
CA GLU A 86 14.43 -22.13 -27.96
C GLU A 86 13.29 -22.99 -27.38
N ALA A 87 12.47 -23.55 -28.27
CA ALA A 87 11.40 -24.48 -27.95
C ALA A 87 11.93 -25.92 -27.87
N ILE A 88 11.48 -26.66 -26.88
CA ILE A 88 11.65 -28.11 -26.79
C ILE A 88 10.33 -28.73 -27.26
N THR A 89 10.37 -29.53 -28.32
CA THR A 89 9.18 -30.16 -28.93
C THR A 89 9.10 -31.67 -28.70
N GLU A 90 10.16 -32.27 -28.18
CA GLU A 90 10.24 -33.70 -27.90
C GLU A 90 10.83 -33.94 -26.52
N TYR A 91 10.30 -34.96 -25.82
CA TYR A 91 10.83 -35.38 -24.53
C TYR A 91 12.10 -36.21 -24.70
N ALA A 92 13.10 -35.93 -23.87
CA ALA A 92 14.27 -36.79 -23.75
C ALA A 92 13.89 -38.14 -23.12
N ARG A 93 14.63 -39.20 -23.48
CA ARG A 93 14.45 -40.56 -22.94
C ARG A 93 15.66 -41.00 -22.14
N MET A 94 15.39 -41.81 -21.12
CA MET A 94 16.42 -42.43 -20.30
C MET A 94 17.36 -43.31 -21.15
N PRO A 95 18.68 -43.28 -20.91
CA PRO A 95 19.61 -44.18 -21.57
C PRO A 95 19.18 -45.65 -21.40
N GLY A 96 18.95 -46.35 -22.51
CA GLY A 96 18.54 -47.77 -22.50
C GLY A 96 17.11 -48.04 -22.04
N SER A 97 16.20 -47.04 -22.04
CA SER A 97 14.80 -47.21 -21.64
C SER A 97 13.87 -46.27 -22.41
N ASP A 98 12.60 -46.69 -22.62
CA ASP A 98 11.57 -45.80 -23.20
C ASP A 98 11.04 -44.74 -22.23
N ARG A 99 11.53 -44.71 -20.98
CA ARG A 99 11.06 -43.78 -19.96
C ARG A 99 11.41 -42.34 -20.31
N ILE A 100 10.41 -41.48 -20.24
CA ILE A 100 10.54 -40.03 -20.43
C ILE A 100 11.29 -39.39 -19.25
N ILE A 101 12.21 -38.49 -19.59
CA ILE A 101 12.89 -37.59 -18.67
C ILE A 101 12.11 -36.27 -18.63
N ASN A 102 11.65 -35.88 -17.44
CA ASN A 102 10.99 -34.59 -17.21
C ASN A 102 12.02 -33.45 -17.17
N ALA A 103 13.18 -33.70 -16.54
CA ALA A 103 14.33 -32.79 -16.50
C ALA A 103 15.62 -33.56 -16.20
N SER A 104 16.77 -32.99 -16.56
CA SER A 104 18.08 -33.52 -16.17
C SER A 104 19.02 -32.39 -15.80
N VAL A 105 19.89 -32.62 -14.82
CA VAL A 105 20.92 -31.66 -14.42
C VAL A 105 22.23 -32.39 -14.10
N LYS A 106 23.35 -31.77 -14.47
CA LYS A 106 24.70 -32.28 -14.18
C LYS A 106 25.34 -31.44 -13.08
N ILE A 107 25.88 -32.08 -12.05
CA ILE A 107 26.61 -31.45 -10.93
C ILE A 107 27.95 -32.19 -10.81
N GLY A 108 29.05 -31.51 -11.15
CA GLY A 108 30.35 -32.19 -11.30
C GLY A 108 30.25 -33.29 -12.36
N GLU A 109 30.62 -34.52 -12.02
CA GLU A 109 30.48 -35.68 -12.92
C GLU A 109 29.11 -36.36 -12.86
N ILE A 110 28.32 -36.04 -11.83
CA ILE A 110 27.05 -36.72 -11.55
C ILE A 110 25.94 -36.13 -12.41
N VAL A 111 25.16 -36.97 -13.07
CA VAL A 111 23.95 -36.58 -13.79
C VAL A 111 22.73 -37.10 -13.05
N TYR A 112 21.79 -36.20 -12.77
CA TYR A 112 20.50 -36.50 -12.18
C TYR A 112 19.42 -36.45 -13.24
N PHE A 113 18.51 -37.43 -13.25
CA PHE A 113 17.36 -37.49 -14.15
C PHE A 113 16.06 -37.54 -13.35
N ALA A 114 15.17 -36.60 -13.61
CA ALA A 114 13.82 -36.58 -13.07
C ALA A 114 12.85 -37.29 -14.00
N THR A 115 11.99 -38.12 -13.42
CA THR A 115 10.94 -38.84 -14.15
C THR A 115 9.68 -38.92 -13.31
N ASP A 116 8.57 -39.32 -13.94
CA ASP A 116 7.32 -39.61 -13.22
C ASP A 116 7.42 -40.83 -12.28
N ALA A 117 8.47 -41.65 -12.44
CA ALA A 117 8.69 -42.86 -11.65
C ALA A 117 9.80 -42.71 -10.58
N GLY A 118 10.43 -41.55 -10.45
CA GLY A 118 11.51 -41.33 -9.49
C GLY A 118 12.63 -40.44 -9.98
N LEU A 119 13.52 -40.12 -9.05
CA LEU A 119 14.85 -39.55 -9.32
C LEU A 119 15.82 -40.68 -9.67
N TYR A 120 16.61 -40.50 -10.71
CA TYR A 120 17.70 -41.40 -11.09
C TYR A 120 19.03 -40.65 -11.08
N VAL A 121 20.10 -41.36 -10.76
CA VAL A 121 21.45 -40.80 -10.58
C VAL A 121 22.44 -41.63 -11.37
N GLN A 122 23.33 -40.96 -12.08
CA GLN A 122 24.48 -41.56 -12.74
C GLN A 122 25.74 -40.86 -12.27
N GLU A 123 26.60 -41.56 -11.52
CA GLU A 123 27.79 -40.95 -10.90
C GLU A 123 28.82 -40.46 -11.93
N THR A 124 29.02 -41.24 -12.99
CA THR A 124 29.87 -40.91 -14.14
C THR A 124 29.28 -41.56 -15.39
N ALA A 125 29.66 -41.09 -16.58
CA ALA A 125 29.16 -41.64 -17.84
C ALA A 125 29.41 -43.17 -18.02
N SER A 126 30.37 -43.75 -17.30
CA SER A 126 30.67 -45.18 -17.31
C SER A 126 29.93 -46.01 -16.26
N ARG A 127 29.27 -45.36 -15.28
CA ARG A 127 28.50 -46.03 -14.24
C ARG A 127 27.04 -46.24 -14.67
N PRO A 128 26.37 -47.30 -14.16
CA PRO A 128 24.96 -47.51 -14.44
C PRO A 128 24.11 -46.40 -13.84
N VAL A 129 22.96 -46.15 -14.46
CA VAL A 129 21.96 -45.23 -13.93
C VAL A 129 21.15 -45.94 -12.85
N ILE A 130 21.16 -45.41 -11.63
CA ILE A 130 20.53 -46.04 -10.45
C ILE A 130 19.35 -45.17 -9.99
N ARG A 131 18.26 -45.80 -9.55
CA ARG A 131 17.11 -45.10 -8.98
C ARG A 131 17.41 -44.68 -7.54
N HIS A 132 17.10 -43.45 -7.17
CA HIS A 132 17.13 -43.00 -5.78
C HIS A 132 16.10 -43.76 -4.94
N GLU A 133 16.52 -44.27 -3.78
CA GLU A 133 15.76 -45.24 -2.99
C GLU A 133 14.71 -44.59 -2.07
N SER A 134 15.04 -43.44 -1.49
CA SER A 134 14.23 -42.76 -0.47
C SER A 134 13.49 -41.55 -1.01
N TYR A 135 12.32 -41.25 -0.43
CA TYR A 135 11.50 -40.07 -0.70
C TYR A 135 10.93 -39.56 0.64
N GLY A 136 10.70 -38.25 0.78
CA GLY A 136 10.26 -37.63 2.04
C GLY A 136 11.43 -37.16 2.91
N VAL A 137 11.80 -37.93 3.94
CA VAL A 137 12.79 -37.50 4.94
C VAL A 137 14.22 -37.48 4.39
N ASP A 138 14.60 -38.52 3.63
CA ASP A 138 15.95 -38.67 3.06
C ASP A 138 15.96 -38.61 1.53
N GLY A 139 15.03 -37.85 0.95
CA GLY A 139 14.87 -37.77 -0.50
C GLY A 139 13.96 -36.64 -0.95
N PRO A 140 13.65 -36.56 -2.25
CA PRO A 140 12.68 -35.61 -2.77
C PRO A 140 11.31 -35.80 -2.08
N PRO A 141 10.49 -34.73 -1.95
CA PRO A 141 9.20 -34.79 -1.24
C PRO A 141 8.20 -35.81 -1.81
N ALA A 142 8.29 -36.13 -3.10
CA ALA A 142 7.45 -37.12 -3.76
C ALA A 142 8.22 -37.90 -4.83
N THR A 143 7.71 -39.09 -5.19
CA THR A 143 8.29 -39.94 -6.23
C THR A 143 8.30 -39.30 -7.61
N ARG A 144 7.23 -38.57 -7.95
CA ARG A 144 7.13 -37.85 -9.21
C ARG A 144 7.97 -36.58 -9.14
N ILE A 145 9.03 -36.51 -9.94
CA ILE A 145 9.89 -35.33 -10.03
C ILE A 145 9.56 -34.60 -11.32
N THR A 146 9.03 -33.38 -11.21
CA THR A 146 8.58 -32.57 -12.36
C THR A 146 9.72 -31.78 -12.99
N SER A 147 10.71 -31.38 -12.19
CA SER A 147 11.83 -30.56 -12.66
C SER A 147 13.06 -30.72 -11.76
N LEU A 148 14.24 -30.44 -12.32
CA LEU A 148 15.52 -30.39 -11.61
C LEU A 148 16.28 -29.14 -12.02
N ALA A 149 16.93 -28.52 -11.04
CA ALA A 149 17.91 -27.48 -11.27
C ALA A 149 19.05 -27.60 -10.25
N ALA A 150 20.20 -27.01 -10.56
CA ALA A 150 21.32 -26.92 -9.63
C ALA A 150 21.78 -25.48 -9.55
N ASP A 151 22.15 -25.05 -8.35
CA ASP A 151 22.78 -23.75 -8.14
C ASP A 151 24.31 -23.85 -8.18
N SER A 152 24.99 -22.72 -8.26
CA SER A 152 26.46 -22.65 -8.35
C SER A 152 27.16 -23.18 -7.09
N ARG A 153 26.42 -23.34 -5.99
CA ARG A 153 26.90 -23.91 -4.72
C ARG A 153 26.81 -25.44 -4.69
N GLY A 154 26.32 -26.06 -5.76
CA GLY A 154 26.15 -27.52 -5.86
C GLY A 154 24.91 -28.04 -5.15
N THR A 155 23.96 -27.17 -4.77
CA THR A 155 22.66 -27.59 -4.24
C THR A 155 21.81 -28.10 -5.40
N LEU A 156 21.27 -29.30 -5.25
CA LEU A 156 20.27 -29.84 -6.17
C LEU A 156 18.87 -29.44 -5.69
N TRP A 157 18.09 -28.88 -6.59
CA TRP A 157 16.70 -28.50 -6.40
C TRP A 157 15.79 -29.43 -7.20
N ALA A 158 14.84 -30.07 -6.53
CA ALA A 158 13.93 -31.03 -7.14
C ALA A 158 12.47 -30.58 -6.97
N GLY A 159 11.83 -30.25 -8.09
CA GLY A 159 10.41 -29.88 -8.13
C GLY A 159 9.54 -31.11 -8.06
N THR A 160 8.51 -31.07 -7.21
CA THR A 160 7.55 -32.17 -7.06
C THR A 160 6.12 -31.63 -6.89
N PRO A 161 5.09 -32.48 -7.05
CA PRO A 161 3.72 -32.11 -6.71
C PRO A 161 3.46 -31.84 -5.21
N ALA A 162 4.43 -32.14 -4.34
CA ALA A 162 4.31 -32.00 -2.88
C ALA A 162 5.34 -31.00 -2.31
N GLY A 163 5.76 -30.03 -3.11
CA GLY A 163 6.72 -28.99 -2.75
C GLY A 163 8.09 -29.16 -3.40
N LEU A 164 9.06 -28.42 -2.85
CA LEU A 164 10.42 -28.34 -3.36
C LEU A 164 11.37 -29.16 -2.49
N GLY A 165 12.10 -30.10 -3.09
CA GLY A 165 13.21 -30.80 -2.46
C GLY A 165 14.51 -30.01 -2.62
N ARG A 166 15.20 -29.72 -1.53
CA ARG A 166 16.54 -29.15 -1.51
C ARG A 166 17.52 -30.21 -1.05
N ARG A 167 18.52 -30.54 -1.86
CA ARG A 167 19.63 -31.42 -1.48
C ARG A 167 20.93 -30.63 -1.46
N THR A 168 21.53 -30.49 -0.29
CA THR A 168 22.81 -29.80 -0.13
C THR A 168 23.97 -30.66 -0.65
N PRO A 169 25.17 -30.07 -0.89
CA PRO A 169 26.33 -30.81 -1.42
C PRO A 169 26.77 -32.01 -0.57
N ASP A 170 26.58 -31.94 0.75
CA ASP A 170 26.81 -33.04 1.70
C ASP A 170 25.80 -34.20 1.59
N GLY A 171 24.74 -34.01 0.79
CA GLY A 171 23.72 -34.99 0.50
C GLY A 171 22.48 -34.95 1.38
N ALA A 172 22.41 -34.02 2.34
CA ALA A 172 21.23 -33.85 3.17
C ALA A 172 20.04 -33.31 2.38
N TRP A 173 18.85 -33.90 2.59
CA TRP A 173 17.60 -33.46 1.97
C TRP A 173 16.77 -32.63 2.95
N ARG A 174 16.09 -31.61 2.41
CA ARG A 174 15.05 -30.84 3.09
C ARG A 174 13.88 -30.62 2.16
N THR A 175 12.67 -30.85 2.67
CA THR A 175 11.43 -30.43 2.01
C THR A 175 11.12 -28.98 2.36
N ILE A 176 10.76 -28.19 1.35
CA ILE A 176 10.27 -26.82 1.47
C ILE A 176 8.82 -26.80 0.96
N CYS A 177 7.91 -26.36 1.81
CA CYS A 177 6.47 -26.32 1.52
C CYS A 177 5.82 -25.02 2.03
N GLY A 178 4.48 -24.95 2.09
CA GLY A 178 3.74 -23.73 2.44
C GLY A 178 4.16 -23.09 3.77
N ARG A 179 4.42 -23.92 4.79
CA ARG A 179 4.92 -23.46 6.10
C ARG A 179 6.32 -22.83 6.06
N ASP A 180 7.10 -23.14 5.03
CA ASP A 180 8.43 -22.57 4.77
C ASP A 180 8.34 -21.30 3.89
N GLY A 181 7.14 -20.95 3.41
CA GLY A 181 6.86 -19.76 2.61
C GLY A 181 6.56 -20.02 1.13
N LEU A 182 6.59 -21.27 0.65
CA LEU A 182 6.28 -21.60 -0.75
C LEU A 182 4.77 -21.39 -1.01
N PRO A 183 4.36 -20.42 -1.86
CA PRO A 183 2.93 -20.09 -2.03
C PRO A 183 2.10 -21.22 -2.65
N CYS A 184 2.71 -22.01 -3.53
CA CYS A 184 2.05 -23.12 -4.21
C CYS A 184 2.97 -24.34 -4.24
N GLU A 185 2.51 -25.45 -3.66
CA GLU A 185 3.32 -26.66 -3.46
C GLU A 185 3.38 -27.56 -4.70
N GLN A 186 2.47 -27.38 -5.67
CA GLN A 186 2.50 -28.12 -6.93
C GLN A 186 3.53 -27.51 -7.89
N VAL A 187 4.80 -27.83 -7.66
CA VAL A 187 5.92 -27.35 -8.48
C VAL A 187 5.93 -28.09 -9.82
N THR A 188 5.97 -27.34 -10.92
CA THR A 188 5.96 -27.87 -12.29
C THR A 188 7.28 -27.67 -13.02
N ALA A 189 8.03 -26.61 -12.70
CA ALA A 189 9.27 -26.26 -13.38
C ALA A 189 10.20 -25.46 -12.45
N ILE A 190 11.51 -25.58 -12.63
CA ILE A 190 12.52 -24.80 -11.90
C ILE A 190 13.59 -24.36 -12.89
N ALA A 191 13.97 -23.09 -12.82
CA ALA A 191 15.18 -22.56 -13.44
C ALA A 191 15.98 -21.77 -12.39
N VAL A 192 17.30 -21.89 -12.43
CA VAL A 192 18.22 -21.15 -11.54
C VAL A 192 18.95 -20.10 -12.37
N ASP A 193 19.04 -18.87 -11.87
CA ASP A 193 19.85 -17.83 -12.51
C ASP A 193 21.28 -17.74 -11.95
N SER A 194 22.10 -16.85 -12.53
CA SER A 194 23.50 -16.69 -12.13
C SER A 194 23.71 -16.13 -10.71
N LEU A 195 22.64 -15.68 -10.04
CA LEU A 195 22.66 -15.21 -8.66
C LEU A 195 22.16 -16.29 -7.68
N ASP A 196 22.05 -17.54 -8.14
CA ASP A 196 21.47 -18.67 -7.40
C ASP A 196 20.02 -18.44 -6.95
N ARG A 197 19.26 -17.58 -7.66
CA ARG A 197 17.83 -17.39 -7.40
C ARG A 197 17.04 -18.38 -8.24
N LEU A 198 15.94 -18.86 -7.69
CA LEU A 198 15.09 -19.87 -8.31
C LEU A 198 13.84 -19.22 -8.89
N TRP A 199 13.63 -19.37 -10.18
CA TRP A 199 12.33 -19.17 -10.81
C TRP A 199 11.59 -20.49 -10.85
N ILE A 200 10.52 -20.57 -10.06
CA ILE A 200 9.72 -21.77 -9.86
C ILE A 200 8.38 -21.59 -10.56
N GLY A 201 8.10 -22.46 -11.53
CA GLY A 201 6.78 -22.62 -12.11
C GLY A 201 5.90 -23.50 -11.24
N THR A 202 4.63 -23.13 -11.09
CA THR A 202 3.63 -23.88 -10.34
C THR A 202 2.34 -24.05 -11.16
N ASP A 203 1.38 -24.80 -10.65
CA ASP A 203 0.06 -24.90 -11.29
C ASP A 203 -0.81 -23.63 -11.08
N HIS A 204 -0.41 -22.74 -10.16
CA HIS A 204 -1.06 -21.46 -9.87
C HIS A 204 -0.05 -20.30 -9.83
N GLY A 205 0.68 -20.06 -10.90
CA GLY A 205 1.57 -18.91 -11.09
C GLY A 205 3.05 -19.27 -11.00
N ALA A 206 3.89 -18.25 -10.89
CA ALA A 206 5.33 -18.39 -10.73
C ALA A 206 5.78 -17.82 -9.38
N VAL A 207 6.93 -18.29 -8.90
CA VAL A 207 7.55 -17.84 -7.66
C VAL A 207 9.02 -17.56 -7.94
N LEU A 208 9.51 -16.37 -7.62
CA LEU A 208 10.94 -16.13 -7.46
C LEU A 208 11.30 -16.41 -6.00
N TYR A 209 12.25 -17.32 -5.79
CA TYR A 209 12.79 -17.64 -4.48
C TYR A 209 14.27 -17.27 -4.40
N LYS A 210 14.64 -16.55 -3.35
CA LYS A 210 15.98 -16.02 -3.13
C LYS A 210 16.60 -16.63 -1.86
N PRO A 211 17.03 -17.90 -1.90
CA PRO A 211 17.42 -18.68 -0.72
C PRO A 211 18.63 -18.14 0.05
N TYR A 212 19.44 -17.29 -0.59
CA TYR A 212 20.72 -16.81 -0.05
C TYR A 212 20.73 -15.30 0.22
N GLU A 213 19.61 -14.61 -0.02
CA GLU A 213 19.45 -13.18 0.29
C GLU A 213 18.81 -13.02 1.68
N GLU A 214 19.18 -11.95 2.39
CA GLU A 214 18.56 -11.53 3.64
C GLU A 214 17.18 -10.89 3.39
N GLY A 215 16.32 -10.84 4.42
CA GLY A 215 15.00 -10.22 4.33
C GLY A 215 13.96 -11.09 3.64
N ARG A 216 13.15 -10.52 2.75
CA ARG A 216 12.08 -11.23 2.03
C ARG A 216 12.68 -12.14 0.96
N GLN A 217 12.40 -13.44 1.06
CA GLN A 217 12.95 -14.44 0.15
C GLN A 217 11.97 -14.93 -0.92
N TRP A 218 10.66 -14.73 -0.71
CA TRP A 218 9.60 -15.28 -1.57
C TRP A 218 8.85 -14.16 -2.28
N PHE A 219 8.69 -14.32 -3.60
CA PHE A 219 8.03 -13.35 -4.48
C PHE A 219 7.08 -14.09 -5.44
N TYR A 220 5.79 -14.04 -5.14
CA TYR A 220 4.74 -14.67 -5.94
C TYR A 220 4.32 -13.79 -7.13
N ARG A 221 4.20 -14.39 -8.30
CA ARG A 221 3.91 -13.73 -9.58
C ARG A 221 2.83 -14.50 -10.32
N ALA A 222 1.59 -14.07 -10.16
CA ALA A 222 0.41 -14.69 -10.75
C ALA A 222 -0.54 -13.67 -11.38
N GLY A 223 -1.50 -14.18 -12.15
CA GLY A 223 -2.51 -13.38 -12.83
C GLY A 223 -1.93 -12.58 -14.00
N LYS A 224 -2.83 -11.89 -14.71
CA LYS A 224 -2.48 -11.11 -15.92
C LYS A 224 -1.51 -9.95 -15.67
N ARG A 225 -1.31 -9.53 -14.41
CA ARG A 225 -0.25 -8.59 -14.03
C ARG A 225 1.14 -9.11 -14.40
N TYR A 226 1.37 -10.42 -14.28
CA TYR A 226 2.70 -11.02 -14.48
C TYR A 226 2.72 -12.08 -15.58
N LEU A 227 1.67 -12.89 -15.71
CA LEU A 227 1.63 -14.05 -16.60
C LEU A 227 0.35 -14.08 -17.44
N PRO A 228 0.40 -14.53 -18.72
CA PRO A 228 -0.80 -14.69 -19.52
C PRO A 228 -1.74 -15.79 -18.99
N GLY A 229 -1.20 -16.77 -18.26
CA GLY A 229 -1.95 -17.84 -17.59
C GLY A 229 -1.20 -18.38 -16.37
N ASN A 230 -1.95 -18.89 -15.40
CA ASN A 230 -1.37 -19.31 -14.12
C ASN A 230 -0.76 -20.72 -14.15
N ARG A 231 -1.16 -21.62 -15.05
CA ARG A 231 -0.62 -22.98 -15.04
C ARG A 231 0.71 -23.01 -15.80
N VAL A 232 1.82 -22.88 -15.09
CA VAL A 232 3.17 -22.88 -15.67
C VAL A 232 3.59 -24.30 -16.01
N LYS A 233 4.11 -24.51 -17.22
CA LYS A 233 4.58 -25.79 -17.74
C LYS A 233 6.10 -25.88 -17.78
N ALA A 234 6.77 -24.79 -18.13
CA ALA A 234 8.22 -24.71 -18.22
C ALA A 234 8.68 -23.27 -17.94
N VAL A 235 9.92 -23.14 -17.45
CA VAL A 235 10.56 -21.87 -17.13
C VAL A 235 11.94 -21.84 -17.76
N ALA A 236 12.30 -20.72 -18.37
CA ALA A 236 13.66 -20.45 -18.83
C ALA A 236 14.08 -19.07 -18.33
N VAL A 237 15.25 -18.96 -17.72
CA VAL A 237 15.76 -17.67 -17.23
C VAL A 237 17.03 -17.29 -17.98
N HIS A 238 17.12 -16.03 -18.38
CA HIS A 238 18.32 -15.50 -18.99
C HIS A 238 19.48 -15.50 -17.97
N SER A 239 20.73 -15.59 -18.41
CA SER A 239 21.89 -15.68 -17.52
C SER A 239 22.02 -14.48 -16.57
N SER A 240 21.55 -13.29 -16.95
CA SER A 240 21.49 -12.11 -16.07
C SER A 240 20.37 -12.16 -15.01
N GLY A 241 19.54 -13.20 -14.99
CA GLY A 241 18.42 -13.39 -14.06
C GLY A 241 17.08 -12.83 -14.51
N THR A 242 17.06 -11.89 -15.45
CA THR A 242 15.89 -11.49 -16.24
C THR A 242 16.30 -11.12 -17.67
N PRO A 243 15.44 -11.30 -18.69
CA PRO A 243 14.07 -11.80 -18.62
C PRO A 243 13.95 -13.26 -18.17
N ALA A 244 12.86 -13.56 -17.46
CA ALA A 244 12.42 -14.92 -17.20
C ALA A 244 11.20 -15.23 -18.08
N TYR A 245 11.24 -16.33 -18.81
CA TYR A 245 10.18 -16.81 -19.70
C TYR A 245 9.42 -17.97 -19.06
N PHE A 246 8.12 -17.99 -19.29
CA PHE A 246 7.18 -18.95 -18.71
C PHE A 246 6.28 -19.50 -19.81
N LEU A 247 6.41 -20.78 -20.13
CA LEU A 247 5.42 -21.45 -20.96
C LEU A 247 4.21 -21.78 -20.09
N THR A 248 3.04 -21.19 -20.37
CA THR A 248 1.84 -21.37 -19.55
C THR A 248 0.73 -22.11 -20.31
N ASN A 249 -0.41 -22.33 -19.67
CA ASN A 249 -1.62 -22.81 -20.34
C ASN A 249 -2.29 -21.77 -21.26
N ALA A 250 -1.89 -20.50 -21.20
CA ALA A 250 -2.42 -19.42 -22.03
C ALA A 250 -1.37 -18.81 -22.97
N GLY A 251 -0.27 -19.52 -23.22
CA GLY A 251 0.82 -19.10 -24.09
C GLY A 251 2.09 -18.72 -23.33
N LEU A 252 3.04 -18.15 -24.06
CA LEU A 252 4.34 -17.74 -23.54
C LEU A 252 4.21 -16.40 -22.79
N GLY A 253 4.62 -16.38 -21.52
CA GLY A 253 4.78 -15.17 -20.72
C GLY A 253 6.25 -14.82 -20.53
N ARG A 254 6.51 -13.54 -20.28
CA ARG A 254 7.83 -12.98 -19.96
C ARG A 254 7.71 -12.06 -18.76
N ILE A 255 8.60 -12.20 -17.80
CA ILE A 255 8.76 -11.25 -16.69
C ILE A 255 10.11 -10.56 -16.87
N ASP A 256 10.05 -9.24 -16.98
CA ASP A 256 11.21 -8.35 -17.02
C ASP A 256 11.43 -7.71 -15.66
N THR A 257 12.66 -7.26 -15.40
CA THR A 257 12.97 -6.36 -14.30
C THR A 257 13.31 -4.98 -14.85
N VAL A 258 12.54 -3.97 -14.48
CA VAL A 258 12.85 -2.57 -14.76
C VAL A 258 13.56 -1.99 -13.54
N GLN A 259 14.80 -1.55 -13.73
CA GLN A 259 15.51 -0.78 -12.71
C GLN A 259 14.87 0.60 -12.60
N THR A 260 14.50 1.00 -11.39
CA THR A 260 13.89 2.30 -11.14
C THR A 260 14.17 2.82 -9.73
N THR A 261 13.80 4.07 -9.45
CA THR A 261 13.82 4.72 -8.14
C THR A 261 12.40 5.12 -7.72
N LEU A 262 12.18 5.45 -6.45
CA LEU A 262 10.87 5.94 -6.01
C LEU A 262 10.53 7.26 -6.68
N LEU A 263 11.54 8.11 -6.97
CA LEU A 263 11.37 9.36 -7.72
C LEU A 263 10.90 9.13 -9.15
N GLU A 264 11.51 8.22 -9.89
CA GLU A 264 11.10 7.91 -11.27
C GLU A 264 9.67 7.38 -11.31
N LYS A 265 9.32 6.51 -10.36
CA LYS A 265 7.96 6.00 -10.20
C LYS A 265 6.95 7.10 -9.87
N ALA A 266 7.28 8.00 -8.95
CA ALA A 266 6.45 9.16 -8.64
C ALA A 266 6.24 10.06 -9.87
N LYS A 267 7.30 10.30 -10.66
CA LYS A 267 7.20 11.07 -11.92
C LYS A 267 6.31 10.37 -12.95
N ALA A 268 6.44 9.05 -13.11
CA ALA A 268 5.60 8.28 -14.02
C ALA A 268 4.12 8.30 -13.62
N ILE A 269 3.84 8.22 -12.32
CA ILE A 269 2.49 8.31 -11.76
C ILE A 269 1.90 9.72 -11.97
N GLU A 270 2.63 10.78 -11.62
CA GLU A 270 2.17 12.16 -11.81
C GLU A 270 1.92 12.48 -13.31
N LYS A 271 2.78 11.98 -14.19
CA LYS A 271 2.57 12.09 -15.64
C LYS A 271 1.24 11.47 -16.05
N ARG A 272 0.94 10.24 -15.60
CA ARG A 272 -0.32 9.56 -15.92
C ARG A 272 -1.54 10.31 -15.38
N ILE A 273 -1.45 10.90 -14.19
CA ILE A 273 -2.54 11.73 -13.65
C ILE A 273 -2.93 12.81 -14.66
N ASN A 274 -1.94 13.56 -15.13
CA ASN A 274 -2.15 14.67 -16.03
C ASN A 274 -2.58 14.24 -17.44
N GLU A 275 -2.20 13.03 -17.89
CA GLU A 275 -2.60 12.49 -19.19
C GLU A 275 -4.00 11.86 -19.20
N ARG A 276 -4.45 11.23 -18.10
CA ARG A 276 -5.62 10.32 -18.12
C ARG A 276 -6.56 10.38 -16.91
N HIS A 277 -6.26 11.18 -15.88
CA HIS A 277 -7.06 11.22 -14.64
C HIS A 277 -7.59 12.61 -14.27
N ARG A 278 -7.38 13.62 -15.12
CA ARG A 278 -7.87 14.99 -14.89
C ARG A 278 -9.29 15.17 -15.43
N ARG A 279 -10.27 15.38 -14.55
CA ARG A 279 -11.64 15.78 -14.91
C ARG A 279 -12.03 17.08 -14.22
N LEU A 280 -12.16 18.17 -14.99
CA LEU A 280 -12.44 19.51 -14.44
C LEU A 280 -11.40 19.96 -13.38
N GLY A 281 -10.15 19.53 -13.54
CA GLY A 281 -9.07 19.76 -12.57
C GLY A 281 -9.05 18.76 -11.40
N LEU A 282 -10.16 18.05 -11.14
CA LEU A 282 -10.23 16.95 -10.17
C LEU A 282 -9.38 15.78 -10.63
N VAL A 283 -8.83 15.06 -9.67
CA VAL A 283 -8.17 13.78 -9.86
C VAL A 283 -9.22 12.68 -9.70
N ALA A 284 -9.37 11.84 -10.73
CA ALA A 284 -10.38 10.80 -10.79
C ALA A 284 -9.80 9.49 -11.34
N GLU A 285 -10.35 8.36 -10.90
CA GLU A 285 -10.02 7.05 -11.46
C GLU A 285 -10.39 6.99 -12.95
N CYS A 286 -9.65 6.20 -13.72
CA CYS A 286 -9.94 6.03 -15.15
C CYS A 286 -10.16 4.55 -15.51
N MET A 287 -11.02 4.35 -16.51
CA MET A 287 -11.26 3.05 -17.13
C MET A 287 -10.65 3.04 -18.52
N LEU A 288 -9.74 2.11 -18.75
CA LEU A 288 -9.09 1.88 -20.03
C LEU A 288 -9.99 1.04 -20.95
N ASP A 289 -9.91 1.29 -22.26
CA ASP A 289 -10.59 0.46 -23.27
C ASP A 289 -10.00 -0.96 -23.33
N ASN A 290 -8.69 -1.08 -23.12
CA ASN A 290 -7.95 -2.33 -23.10
C ASN A 290 -6.91 -2.34 -21.97
N ALA A 291 -6.82 -3.45 -21.24
CA ALA A 291 -5.90 -3.58 -20.10
C ALA A 291 -4.44 -3.81 -20.51
N ASP A 292 -4.17 -4.52 -21.61
CA ASP A 292 -2.79 -4.82 -22.01
C ASP A 292 -2.20 -3.66 -22.84
N ASN A 293 -2.97 -3.12 -23.79
CA ASN A 293 -2.55 -2.07 -24.71
C ASN A 293 -3.65 -1.00 -24.86
N PRO A 294 -3.80 -0.08 -23.88
CA PRO A 294 -4.84 0.94 -23.92
C PRO A 294 -4.61 1.92 -25.08
N THR A 295 -5.66 2.23 -25.83
CA THR A 295 -5.65 3.27 -26.88
C THR A 295 -6.53 4.46 -26.56
N SER A 296 -7.47 4.28 -25.62
CA SER A 296 -8.37 5.31 -25.13
C SER A 296 -8.73 5.04 -23.67
N HIS A 297 -9.36 6.01 -23.02
CA HIS A 297 -9.79 5.90 -21.63
C HIS A 297 -11.07 6.71 -21.40
N PHE A 298 -11.78 6.35 -20.35
CA PHE A 298 -12.97 7.03 -19.85
C PHE A 298 -12.72 7.44 -18.40
N ILE A 299 -13.13 8.66 -18.05
CA ILE A 299 -13.03 9.20 -16.68
C ILE A 299 -14.45 9.47 -16.19
N GLY A 300 -14.83 8.82 -15.09
CA GLY A 300 -16.12 8.99 -14.46
C GLY A 300 -16.08 9.93 -13.25
N ASP A 301 -17.25 10.23 -12.71
CA ASP A 301 -17.42 10.72 -11.34
C ASP A 301 -17.13 9.62 -10.31
N ASN A 302 -16.58 10.02 -9.17
CA ASN A 302 -16.41 9.18 -7.99
C ASN A 302 -17.15 9.82 -6.80
N ASP A 303 -17.57 9.02 -5.82
CA ASP A 303 -18.09 9.50 -4.54
C ASP A 303 -17.07 10.34 -3.76
N ASN A 304 -15.78 10.20 -4.09
CA ASN A 304 -14.64 10.77 -3.38
C ASN A 304 -13.66 11.59 -4.24
N ASP A 305 -14.16 12.26 -5.29
CA ASP A 305 -13.30 13.10 -6.13
C ASP A 305 -12.58 14.20 -5.33
N GLY A 306 -13.24 14.80 -4.33
CA GLY A 306 -12.64 15.85 -3.51
C GLY A 306 -11.52 15.32 -2.63
N LEU A 307 -11.72 14.20 -1.94
CA LEU A 307 -10.68 13.55 -1.12
C LEU A 307 -9.42 13.21 -1.92
N TRP A 308 -9.55 12.53 -3.06
CA TRP A 308 -8.37 12.12 -3.84
C TRP A 308 -7.69 13.30 -4.53
N THR A 309 -8.47 14.31 -4.96
CA THR A 309 -7.92 15.59 -5.41
C THR A 309 -7.14 16.29 -4.29
N ALA A 310 -7.65 16.27 -3.06
CA ALA A 310 -6.95 16.85 -1.92
C ALA A 310 -5.64 16.12 -1.57
N TYR A 311 -5.61 14.79 -1.67
CA TYR A 311 -4.38 14.01 -1.54
C TYR A 311 -3.34 14.45 -2.57
N HIS A 312 -3.77 14.63 -3.81
CA HIS A 312 -2.91 15.09 -4.89
C HIS A 312 -2.40 16.52 -4.66
N VAL A 313 -3.27 17.46 -4.26
CA VAL A 313 -2.88 18.82 -3.88
C VAL A 313 -1.84 18.80 -2.76
N ALA A 314 -2.05 17.98 -1.72
CA ALA A 314 -1.11 17.85 -0.62
C ALA A 314 0.23 17.26 -1.07
N ALA A 315 0.20 16.20 -1.89
CA ALA A 315 1.40 15.60 -2.46
C ALA A 315 2.21 16.61 -3.28
N MET A 316 1.56 17.36 -4.15
CA MET A 316 2.22 18.34 -5.03
C MET A 316 2.67 19.59 -4.30
N SER A 317 1.95 20.01 -3.24
CA SER A 317 2.40 21.09 -2.35
C SER A 317 3.65 20.70 -1.57
N LEU A 318 3.73 19.45 -1.08
CA LEU A 318 4.92 18.92 -0.42
C LEU A 318 6.08 18.72 -1.40
N CYS A 319 5.79 18.26 -2.63
CA CYS A 319 6.77 18.20 -3.72
C CYS A 319 7.40 19.57 -3.98
N TYR A 320 6.57 20.61 -4.15
CA TYR A 320 7.06 21.98 -4.32
C TYR A 320 7.82 22.46 -3.09
N GLY A 321 7.33 22.16 -1.89
CA GLY A 321 8.01 22.42 -0.62
C GLY A 321 9.44 21.87 -0.60
N ALA A 322 9.61 20.62 -1.04
CA ALA A 322 10.87 19.87 -1.01
C ALA A 322 11.83 20.21 -2.16
N THR A 323 11.31 20.54 -3.34
CA THR A 323 12.12 20.62 -4.58
C THR A 323 12.13 21.98 -5.24
N LYS A 324 11.14 22.83 -4.95
CA LYS A 324 10.84 24.06 -5.70
C LYS A 324 10.54 23.82 -7.19
N ASP A 325 10.09 22.62 -7.54
CA ASP A 325 9.64 22.29 -8.90
C ASP A 325 8.33 23.03 -9.24
N GLU A 326 8.43 24.01 -10.14
CA GLU A 326 7.29 24.82 -10.56
C GLU A 326 6.17 24.01 -11.22
N SER A 327 6.47 22.86 -11.84
CA SER A 327 5.42 21.99 -12.37
C SER A 327 4.54 21.40 -11.27
N ALA A 328 5.13 21.09 -10.10
CA ALA A 328 4.38 20.64 -8.93
C ALA A 328 3.49 21.76 -8.37
N ARG A 329 3.98 23.01 -8.34
CA ARG A 329 3.17 24.17 -7.93
C ARG A 329 1.94 24.35 -8.82
N VAL A 330 2.13 24.29 -10.14
CA VAL A 330 1.02 24.40 -11.12
C VAL A 330 0.04 23.22 -10.99
N SER A 331 0.55 22.01 -10.77
CA SER A 331 -0.27 20.81 -10.59
C SER A 331 -1.14 20.90 -9.32
N ALA A 332 -0.57 21.39 -8.21
CA ALA A 332 -1.28 21.68 -6.96
C ALA A 332 -2.32 22.79 -7.13
N GLN A 333 -1.97 23.90 -7.79
CA GLN A 333 -2.89 25.00 -8.10
C GLN A 333 -4.12 24.53 -8.89
N THR A 334 -3.90 23.65 -9.87
CA THR A 334 -4.98 23.08 -10.68
C THR A 334 -5.95 22.25 -9.83
N GLY A 335 -5.42 21.39 -8.95
CA GLY A 335 -6.24 20.61 -8.02
C GLY A 335 -6.95 21.50 -6.99
N MET A 336 -6.28 22.51 -6.45
CA MET A 336 -6.85 23.41 -5.45
C MET A 336 -8.02 24.23 -6.00
N LYS A 337 -7.90 24.70 -7.25
CA LYS A 337 -9.02 25.37 -7.96
C LYS A 337 -10.22 24.44 -8.14
N ALA A 338 -9.98 23.14 -8.37
CA ALA A 338 -11.05 22.16 -8.46
C ALA A 338 -11.73 21.91 -7.09
N LEU A 339 -10.97 21.94 -5.98
CA LEU A 339 -11.55 21.89 -4.63
C LEU A 339 -12.40 23.13 -4.32
N TYR A 340 -11.95 24.33 -4.69
CA TYR A 340 -12.77 25.55 -4.59
C TYR A 340 -14.08 25.42 -5.38
N MET A 341 -14.02 24.89 -6.60
CA MET A 341 -15.21 24.60 -7.40
C MET A 341 -16.18 23.65 -6.68
N LEU A 342 -15.70 22.61 -5.99
CA LEU A 342 -16.57 21.73 -5.20
C LEU A 342 -17.25 22.47 -4.04
N GLN A 343 -16.53 23.39 -3.39
CA GLN A 343 -17.07 24.19 -2.28
C GLN A 343 -18.12 25.21 -2.75
N ASP A 344 -17.95 25.77 -3.94
CA ASP A 344 -18.84 26.79 -4.50
C ASP A 344 -20.07 26.19 -5.21
N ALA A 345 -20.03 24.92 -5.59
CA ALA A 345 -21.02 24.31 -6.48
C ALA A 345 -22.47 24.38 -5.95
N SER A 346 -22.66 24.27 -4.64
CA SER A 346 -24.00 24.33 -4.04
C SER A 346 -24.61 25.73 -4.03
N GLY A 347 -23.79 26.78 -4.22
CA GLY A 347 -24.17 28.17 -3.98
C GLY A 347 -24.33 28.55 -2.51
N THR A 348 -24.16 27.60 -1.59
CA THR A 348 -24.18 27.84 -0.14
C THR A 348 -22.74 27.89 0.37
N PRO A 349 -22.25 29.05 0.84
CA PRO A 349 -20.88 29.18 1.31
C PRO A 349 -20.56 28.15 2.41
N GLY A 350 -19.54 27.32 2.16
CA GLY A 350 -19.09 26.29 3.11
C GLY A 350 -19.78 24.93 2.99
N LEU A 351 -20.83 24.78 2.17
CA LEU A 351 -21.40 23.47 1.85
C LEU A 351 -20.69 22.85 0.64
N VAL A 352 -19.70 22.00 0.95
CA VAL A 352 -18.87 21.29 -0.02
C VAL A 352 -19.66 20.19 -0.73
N ALA A 353 -19.50 20.06 -2.04
CA ALA A 353 -20.01 18.95 -2.84
C ALA A 353 -19.01 17.78 -2.89
N ARG A 354 -19.51 16.54 -3.02
CA ARG A 354 -18.65 15.35 -3.23
C ARG A 354 -17.99 15.32 -4.60
N SER A 355 -18.72 15.78 -5.61
CA SER A 355 -18.33 15.74 -7.01
C SER A 355 -19.18 16.74 -7.80
N VAL A 356 -18.70 17.11 -8.99
CA VAL A 356 -19.42 17.93 -9.96
C VAL A 356 -19.35 17.31 -11.35
N LEU A 357 -20.39 17.55 -12.15
CA LEU A 357 -20.51 17.14 -13.55
C LEU A 357 -21.11 18.26 -14.41
N PRO A 358 -20.76 18.35 -15.70
CA PRO A 358 -21.47 19.21 -16.63
C PRO A 358 -22.98 18.90 -16.66
N ALA A 359 -23.82 19.91 -16.85
CA ALA A 359 -25.27 19.74 -16.81
C ALA A 359 -25.82 18.67 -17.78
N ALA A 360 -25.15 18.47 -18.93
CA ALA A 360 -25.54 17.46 -19.90
C ALA A 360 -25.48 16.02 -19.34
N GLU A 361 -24.52 15.75 -18.46
CA GLU A 361 -24.31 14.45 -17.83
C GLU A 361 -25.03 14.36 -16.47
N GLY A 362 -24.89 15.41 -15.65
CA GLY A 362 -25.43 15.45 -14.30
C GLY A 362 -26.94 15.29 -14.22
N LYS A 363 -27.69 15.83 -15.19
CA LYS A 363 -29.16 15.69 -15.26
C LYS A 363 -29.64 14.25 -15.44
N LEU A 364 -28.76 13.35 -15.88
CA LEU A 364 -29.06 11.93 -16.08
C LEU A 364 -28.80 11.10 -14.81
N LYS A 365 -28.20 11.71 -13.78
CA LYS A 365 -27.83 11.03 -12.55
C LYS A 365 -28.99 10.96 -11.55
N GLY A 366 -28.77 10.18 -10.48
CA GLY A 366 -29.76 9.95 -9.43
C GLY A 366 -30.09 11.18 -8.58
N PRO A 367 -31.06 11.06 -7.65
CA PRO A 367 -31.64 12.19 -6.90
C PRO A 367 -30.67 12.93 -5.97
N GLN A 368 -29.50 12.36 -5.70
CA GLN A 368 -28.42 13.03 -4.97
C GLN A 368 -27.70 14.14 -5.77
N TRP A 369 -27.92 14.20 -7.09
CA TRP A 369 -27.33 15.23 -7.95
C TRP A 369 -28.26 16.43 -8.07
N ARG A 370 -27.72 17.63 -7.86
CA ARG A 370 -28.46 18.89 -7.81
C ARG A 370 -27.87 19.89 -8.80
N PRO A 371 -28.68 20.67 -9.53
CA PRO A 371 -28.14 21.72 -10.39
C PRO A 371 -27.43 22.78 -9.54
N THR A 372 -26.35 23.34 -10.05
CA THR A 372 -25.76 24.58 -9.54
C THR A 372 -26.75 25.74 -9.72
N PRO A 373 -26.64 26.85 -8.95
CA PRO A 373 -27.58 27.97 -9.06
C PRO A 373 -27.70 28.58 -10.47
N ASP A 374 -26.62 28.56 -11.25
CA ASP A 374 -26.56 29.02 -12.65
C ASP A 374 -27.02 27.96 -13.67
N GLY A 375 -27.27 26.72 -13.23
CA GLY A 375 -27.65 25.58 -14.07
C GLY A 375 -26.54 25.04 -14.97
N ALA A 376 -25.30 25.50 -14.86
CA ALA A 376 -24.20 25.09 -15.72
C ALA A 376 -23.67 23.68 -15.39
N MET A 377 -23.74 23.28 -14.11
CA MET A 377 -23.26 22.00 -13.61
C MET A 377 -24.29 21.33 -12.70
N TYR A 378 -24.02 20.09 -12.35
CA TYR A 378 -24.67 19.41 -11.23
C TYR A 378 -23.62 19.02 -10.20
N TRP A 379 -23.98 19.11 -8.93
CA TRP A 379 -23.15 18.72 -7.81
C TRP A 379 -23.80 17.61 -7.01
N LYS A 380 -22.98 16.74 -6.41
CA LYS A 380 -23.42 15.58 -5.64
C LYS A 380 -23.50 15.91 -4.15
N SER A 381 -24.71 15.75 -3.59
CA SER A 381 -25.05 16.02 -2.17
C SER A 381 -24.73 14.85 -1.22
N ASP A 382 -25.19 14.94 0.05
CA ASP A 382 -24.87 14.03 1.17
C ASP A 382 -23.36 13.88 1.41
N THR A 383 -22.64 15.01 1.42
CA THR A 383 -21.18 15.07 1.56
C THR A 383 -20.69 14.40 2.84
N SER A 384 -19.71 13.51 2.68
CA SER A 384 -19.14 12.73 3.77
C SER A 384 -18.00 13.47 4.48
N SER A 385 -17.64 13.04 5.67
CA SER A 385 -16.58 13.65 6.49
C SER A 385 -15.21 13.63 5.82
N ASP A 386 -14.94 12.59 5.03
CA ASP A 386 -13.68 12.41 4.32
C ASP A 386 -13.41 13.47 3.26
N GLU A 387 -14.46 14.00 2.61
CA GLU A 387 -14.30 15.18 1.75
C GLU A 387 -13.75 16.36 2.57
N ILE A 388 -14.29 16.59 3.76
CA ILE A 388 -13.89 17.70 4.62
C ILE A 388 -12.47 17.49 5.15
N ASP A 389 -12.12 16.28 5.57
CA ASP A 389 -10.74 15.92 5.97
C ASP A 389 -9.74 16.21 4.86
N GLY A 390 -10.04 15.76 3.65
CA GLY A 390 -9.25 16.05 2.46
C GLY A 390 -9.05 17.54 2.28
N HIS A 391 -10.12 18.33 2.27
CA HIS A 391 -10.04 19.78 2.10
C HIS A 391 -9.12 20.44 3.14
N TYR A 392 -9.20 20.06 4.42
CA TYR A 392 -8.32 20.63 5.45
C TYR A 392 -6.85 20.21 5.32
N LEU A 393 -6.58 18.98 4.87
CA LEU A 393 -5.21 18.56 4.51
C LEU A 393 -4.67 19.39 3.34
N ALA A 394 -5.46 19.57 2.29
CA ALA A 394 -5.11 20.39 1.14
C ALA A 394 -4.92 21.86 1.53
N PHE A 395 -5.85 22.46 2.27
CA PHE A 395 -5.75 23.83 2.77
C PHE A 395 -4.46 24.05 3.54
N TYR A 396 -4.13 23.18 4.49
CA TYR A 396 -2.91 23.29 5.29
C TYR A 396 -1.65 23.26 4.42
N THR A 397 -1.46 22.18 3.66
CA THR A 397 -0.26 21.96 2.85
C THR A 397 -0.11 23.00 1.73
N TYR A 398 -1.19 23.33 1.05
CA TYR A 398 -1.22 24.33 -0.02
C TYR A 398 -0.90 25.72 0.53
N TYR A 399 -1.52 26.12 1.66
CA TYR A 399 -1.22 27.39 2.30
C TYR A 399 0.24 27.49 2.75
N GLU A 400 0.73 26.45 3.42
CA GLU A 400 2.08 26.42 3.99
C GLU A 400 3.17 26.54 2.93
N HIS A 401 3.02 25.87 1.79
CA HIS A 401 4.09 25.75 0.81
C HIS A 401 3.92 26.64 -0.42
N ILE A 402 2.69 27.03 -0.75
CA ILE A 402 2.37 27.77 -1.97
C ILE A 402 1.65 29.07 -1.61
N ALA A 403 0.42 28.99 -1.09
CA ALA A 403 -0.49 30.13 -1.02
C ALA A 403 0.03 31.26 -0.15
N ARG A 404 0.66 31.00 1.01
CA ARG A 404 1.12 32.10 1.90
C ARG A 404 2.17 33.02 1.27
N HIS A 405 2.81 32.57 0.19
CA HIS A 405 3.84 33.30 -0.55
C HIS A 405 3.31 33.98 -1.83
N ASP A 406 2.02 33.82 -2.14
CA ASP A 406 1.34 34.41 -3.29
C ASP A 406 0.06 35.13 -2.79
N PRO A 407 -0.04 36.47 -2.89
CA PRO A 407 -1.17 37.22 -2.33
C PRO A 407 -2.55 36.78 -2.83
N GLU A 408 -2.69 36.45 -4.11
CA GLU A 408 -3.98 36.07 -4.70
C GLU A 408 -4.39 34.68 -4.21
N GLU A 409 -3.45 33.72 -4.26
CA GLU A 409 -3.68 32.37 -3.76
C GLU A 409 -3.94 32.35 -2.25
N LYS A 410 -3.24 33.20 -1.49
CA LYS A 410 -3.46 33.38 -0.04
C LYS A 410 -4.89 33.83 0.25
N GLU A 411 -5.37 34.85 -0.46
CA GLU A 411 -6.70 35.40 -0.27
C GLU A 411 -7.78 34.37 -0.63
N MET A 412 -7.61 33.67 -1.76
CA MET A 412 -8.47 32.57 -2.18
C MET A 412 -8.58 31.48 -1.11
N ALA A 413 -7.43 30.99 -0.60
CA ALA A 413 -7.39 29.94 0.39
C ALA A 413 -8.02 30.36 1.72
N ILE A 414 -7.73 31.58 2.20
CA ILE A 414 -8.31 32.14 3.44
C ILE A 414 -9.83 32.27 3.33
N ARG A 415 -10.35 32.73 2.20
CA ARG A 415 -11.80 32.84 1.98
C ARG A 415 -12.49 31.49 2.08
N HIS A 416 -11.94 30.46 1.44
CA HIS A 416 -12.55 29.13 1.40
C HIS A 416 -12.47 28.41 2.74
N VAL A 417 -11.31 28.41 3.42
CA VAL A 417 -11.21 27.81 4.75
C VAL A 417 -12.13 28.52 5.75
N ARG A 418 -12.25 29.86 5.67
CA ARG A 418 -13.17 30.64 6.51
C ARG A 418 -14.62 30.25 6.24
N ALA A 419 -15.04 30.24 4.98
CA ALA A 419 -16.42 29.89 4.62
C ALA A 419 -16.81 28.50 5.12
N LEU A 420 -15.94 27.50 4.97
CA LEU A 420 -16.19 26.14 5.48
C LEU A 420 -16.19 26.08 7.01
N THR A 421 -15.20 26.69 7.66
CA THR A 421 -15.10 26.61 9.13
C THR A 421 -16.24 27.36 9.80
N ASP A 422 -16.60 28.54 9.30
CA ASP A 422 -17.74 29.33 9.80
C ASP A 422 -19.03 28.55 9.60
N TYR A 423 -19.23 27.93 8.44
CA TYR A 423 -20.40 27.09 8.19
C TYR A 423 -20.53 25.95 9.22
N LEU A 424 -19.43 25.25 9.52
CA LEU A 424 -19.44 24.18 10.52
C LEU A 424 -19.75 24.74 11.91
N VAL A 425 -19.05 25.80 12.35
CA VAL A 425 -19.24 26.42 13.67
C VAL A 425 -20.66 26.94 13.85
N ASP A 426 -21.20 27.67 12.88
CA ASP A 426 -22.54 28.28 12.93
C ASP A 426 -23.65 27.20 12.97
N ASN A 427 -23.39 26.03 12.41
CA ASN A 427 -24.29 24.87 12.47
C ASN A 427 -24.00 23.93 13.65
N GLY A 428 -23.25 24.40 14.65
CA GLY A 428 -22.90 23.65 15.85
C GLY A 428 -22.07 22.41 15.52
N TYR A 429 -21.04 22.58 14.69
CA TYR A 429 -20.09 21.57 14.23
C TYR A 429 -20.73 20.44 13.41
N ARG A 430 -21.73 20.76 12.59
CA ARG A 430 -22.41 19.79 11.70
C ARG A 430 -22.43 20.31 10.27
N LEU A 431 -22.23 19.40 9.33
CA LEU A 431 -22.44 19.69 7.91
C LEU A 431 -23.91 19.49 7.58
N ILE A 432 -24.64 20.59 7.41
CA ILE A 432 -26.05 20.58 7.02
C ILE A 432 -26.15 20.57 5.49
N ASP A 433 -26.93 19.66 4.94
CA ASP A 433 -27.09 19.51 3.49
C ASP A 433 -28.20 20.45 2.95
N TRP A 434 -28.35 20.50 1.62
CA TRP A 434 -29.33 21.31 0.90
C TRP A 434 -30.78 21.15 1.40
N ASN A 435 -31.11 20.02 2.02
CA ASN A 435 -32.44 19.70 2.54
C ASN A 435 -32.66 20.14 4.00
N GLY A 436 -31.70 20.87 4.59
CA GLY A 436 -31.75 21.32 5.97
C GLY A 436 -31.48 20.23 7.02
N LYS A 437 -31.04 19.03 6.59
CA LYS A 437 -30.65 17.93 7.48
C LYS A 437 -29.14 17.76 7.45
N ARG A 438 -28.56 17.32 8.57
CA ARG A 438 -27.16 16.90 8.65
C ARG A 438 -26.86 15.81 7.61
N THR A 439 -25.71 15.90 6.93
CA THR A 439 -25.22 14.81 6.06
C THR A 439 -24.93 13.57 6.89
N ARG A 440 -24.85 12.39 6.26
CA ARG A 440 -24.70 11.12 7.00
C ARG A 440 -23.47 11.07 7.90
N TRP A 441 -22.34 11.61 7.45
CA TRP A 441 -21.06 11.50 8.15
C TRP A 441 -20.47 12.84 8.63
N GLY A 442 -21.02 13.98 8.22
CA GLY A 442 -20.53 15.30 8.63
C GLY A 442 -21.06 15.76 9.99
N PHE A 443 -20.60 15.15 11.08
CA PHE A 443 -20.99 15.52 12.44
C PHE A 443 -19.81 15.51 13.40
N TRP A 444 -19.62 16.62 14.11
CA TRP A 444 -18.52 16.82 15.04
C TRP A 444 -18.97 17.53 16.32
N ASP A 445 -20.27 17.51 16.61
CA ASP A 445 -20.86 18.26 17.70
C ASP A 445 -20.72 17.52 19.06
N PRO A 446 -20.46 18.24 20.16
CA PRO A 446 -20.22 17.62 21.46
C PRO A 446 -21.36 16.72 21.95
N LYS A 447 -22.60 17.11 21.66
CA LYS A 447 -23.78 16.36 22.10
C LYS A 447 -23.82 14.98 21.45
N THR A 448 -23.62 14.91 20.13
CA THR A 448 -23.59 13.63 19.42
C THR A 448 -22.39 12.78 19.87
N LEU A 449 -21.20 13.38 20.02
CA LEU A 449 -19.98 12.63 20.33
C LEU A 449 -19.91 12.15 21.79
N ASN A 450 -20.43 12.91 22.75
CA ASN A 450 -20.28 12.59 24.17
C ASN A 450 -21.55 12.05 24.83
N ASP A 451 -22.74 12.41 24.32
CA ASP A 451 -24.02 12.08 24.98
C ASP A 451 -24.83 10.99 24.26
N SER A 452 -24.47 10.63 23.01
CA SER A 452 -25.19 9.62 22.23
C SER A 452 -24.85 8.21 22.70
N LEU A 453 -25.86 7.38 22.95
CA LEU A 453 -25.66 5.96 23.30
C LEU A 453 -25.10 5.10 22.15
N PHE A 454 -25.14 5.61 20.91
CA PHE A 454 -24.74 4.85 19.71
C PHE A 454 -23.60 5.51 18.95
N GLU A 455 -23.63 6.84 18.81
CA GLU A 455 -22.64 7.57 17.98
C GLU A 455 -21.37 7.93 18.77
N TYR A 456 -21.31 7.73 20.10
CA TYR A 456 -20.10 7.96 20.89
C TYR A 456 -18.90 7.13 20.43
N VAL A 457 -19.15 6.03 19.71
CA VAL A 457 -18.08 5.21 19.11
C VAL A 457 -17.25 6.01 18.10
N GLU A 458 -17.79 7.08 17.50
CA GLU A 458 -17.08 7.97 16.57
C GLU A 458 -16.38 9.13 17.26
N ALA A 459 -16.52 9.27 18.59
CA ALA A 459 -16.01 10.43 19.33
C ALA A 459 -14.51 10.65 19.13
N GLY A 460 -13.71 9.58 19.09
CA GLY A 460 -12.26 9.68 18.98
C GLY A 460 -11.78 10.22 17.62
N LEU A 461 -12.35 9.75 16.51
CA LEU A 461 -12.05 10.25 15.17
C LEU A 461 -12.60 11.66 14.98
N ASN A 462 -13.87 11.87 15.28
CA ASN A 462 -14.53 13.12 14.98
C ASN A 462 -14.00 14.27 15.87
N SER A 463 -13.62 14.00 17.11
CA SER A 463 -12.93 15.00 17.94
C SER A 463 -11.58 15.40 17.33
N LEU A 464 -10.80 14.44 16.83
CA LEU A 464 -9.52 14.72 16.16
C LEU A 464 -9.72 15.60 14.92
N GLN A 465 -10.67 15.23 14.06
CA GLN A 465 -10.99 15.96 12.84
C GLN A 465 -11.34 17.43 13.16
N MET A 466 -12.30 17.66 14.05
CA MET A 466 -12.75 19.02 14.39
C MET A 466 -11.64 19.87 15.03
N LEU A 467 -10.84 19.28 15.92
CA LEU A 467 -9.68 19.96 16.50
C LEU A 467 -8.65 20.33 15.41
N SER A 468 -8.40 19.43 14.46
CA SER A 468 -7.50 19.69 13.33
C SER A 468 -8.03 20.81 12.43
N PHE A 469 -9.31 20.78 12.08
CA PHE A 469 -9.98 21.78 11.25
C PHE A 469 -9.86 23.19 11.85
N LEU A 470 -10.21 23.34 13.14
CA LEU A 470 -10.11 24.63 13.84
C LEU A 470 -8.67 25.12 13.92
N LYS A 471 -7.71 24.21 14.06
CA LYS A 471 -6.30 24.58 14.14
C LYS A 471 -5.74 25.04 12.80
N VAL A 472 -6.11 24.39 11.71
CA VAL A 472 -5.81 24.84 10.33
C VAL A 472 -6.47 26.18 10.03
N ALA A 473 -7.76 26.34 10.37
CA ALA A 473 -8.48 27.60 10.17
C ALA A 473 -7.85 28.75 10.95
N HIS A 474 -7.52 28.54 12.23
CA HIS A 474 -6.81 29.54 13.03
C HIS A 474 -5.45 29.90 12.43
N TYR A 475 -4.67 28.89 12.04
CA TYR A 475 -3.34 29.10 11.44
C TYR A 475 -3.39 29.95 10.17
N MET A 476 -4.32 29.64 9.25
CA MET A 476 -4.40 30.32 7.96
C MET A 476 -4.96 31.75 8.07
N THR A 477 -5.95 31.93 8.94
CA THR A 477 -6.72 33.18 9.02
C THR A 477 -6.21 34.16 10.09
N GLY A 478 -5.54 33.66 11.12
CA GLY A 478 -5.21 34.41 12.33
C GLY A 478 -6.42 34.79 13.20
N ASP A 479 -7.63 34.34 12.84
CA ASP A 479 -8.84 34.69 13.56
C ASP A 479 -8.92 33.91 14.88
N ARG A 480 -8.98 34.65 15.99
CA ARG A 480 -8.96 34.09 17.33
C ARG A 480 -10.20 33.25 17.64
N LYS A 481 -11.34 33.50 16.97
CA LYS A 481 -12.58 32.76 17.23
C LYS A 481 -12.38 31.24 17.11
N TYR A 482 -11.59 30.79 16.12
CA TYR A 482 -11.31 29.37 15.92
C TYR A 482 -10.45 28.77 17.04
N ASP A 483 -9.53 29.55 17.61
CA ASP A 483 -8.76 29.13 18.79
C ASP A 483 -9.64 29.06 20.04
N ASP A 484 -10.55 30.02 20.22
CA ASP A 484 -11.52 30.01 21.32
C ASP A 484 -12.44 28.76 21.24
N HIS A 485 -12.96 28.43 20.05
CA HIS A 485 -13.70 27.17 19.82
C HIS A 485 -12.86 25.93 20.11
N TYR A 486 -11.61 25.89 19.64
CA TYR A 486 -10.70 24.76 19.86
C TYR A 486 -10.45 24.52 21.35
N ARG A 487 -10.20 25.58 22.12
CA ARG A 487 -9.98 25.51 23.57
C ARG A 487 -11.24 25.06 24.30
N SER A 488 -12.40 25.60 23.93
CA SER A 488 -13.68 25.20 24.53
C SER A 488 -13.99 23.73 24.30
N LEU A 489 -13.80 23.22 23.08
CA LEU A 489 -14.00 21.78 22.79
C LEU A 489 -13.07 20.88 23.62
N ILE A 490 -11.84 21.32 23.90
CA ILE A 490 -10.90 20.58 24.76
C ILE A 490 -11.32 20.62 26.23
N VAL A 491 -11.60 21.81 26.76
CA VAL A 491 -11.80 22.03 28.19
C VAL A 491 -13.21 21.63 28.62
N ASP A 492 -14.21 22.09 27.87
CA ASP A 492 -15.63 21.98 28.24
C ASP A 492 -16.26 20.68 27.72
N HIS A 493 -15.69 20.10 26.65
CA HIS A 493 -16.24 18.92 25.98
C HIS A 493 -15.28 17.74 25.88
N HIS A 494 -14.10 17.83 26.52
CA HIS A 494 -13.15 16.73 26.66
C HIS A 494 -12.63 16.14 25.34
N TYR A 495 -12.58 16.92 24.25
CA TYR A 495 -12.17 16.40 22.94
C TYR A 495 -10.74 15.83 22.97
N LEU A 496 -9.85 16.38 23.80
CA LEU A 496 -8.49 15.86 23.93
C LEU A 496 -8.45 14.45 24.55
N THR A 497 -9.41 14.12 25.43
CA THR A 497 -9.58 12.77 25.96
C THR A 497 -10.10 11.81 24.89
N ASN A 498 -11.06 12.24 24.09
CA ASN A 498 -11.60 11.45 22.97
C ASN A 498 -10.48 11.06 21.97
N VAL A 499 -9.61 12.02 21.64
CA VAL A 499 -8.47 11.83 20.71
C VAL A 499 -7.50 10.74 21.16
N LEU A 500 -7.36 10.49 22.47
CA LEU A 500 -6.50 9.40 22.94
C LEU A 500 -7.02 8.00 22.54
N LEU A 501 -8.30 7.90 22.19
CA LEU A 501 -8.99 6.67 21.79
C LEU A 501 -9.42 6.67 20.33
N THR A 502 -8.83 7.53 19.47
CA THR A 502 -9.18 7.61 18.03
C THR A 502 -9.21 6.26 17.33
N LYS A 503 -8.17 5.42 17.51
CA LYS A 503 -8.17 4.06 16.97
C LYS A 503 -8.96 3.12 17.88
N LYS A 504 -10.07 2.60 17.35
CA LYS A 504 -10.86 1.55 17.98
C LYS A 504 -10.09 0.22 17.89
N ALA A 505 -10.12 -0.55 18.97
CA ALA A 505 -9.59 -1.91 19.03
C ALA A 505 -10.69 -2.85 19.54
N PHE A 506 -10.49 -4.17 19.39
CA PHE A 506 -11.42 -5.20 19.86
C PHE A 506 -12.08 -4.85 21.21
N PRO A 507 -13.41 -5.04 21.38
CA PRO A 507 -14.31 -5.84 20.56
C PRO A 507 -14.95 -5.15 19.34
N ASP A 508 -14.54 -3.93 18.98
CA ASP A 508 -15.11 -3.23 17.84
C ASP A 508 -14.64 -3.77 16.48
N SER A 509 -15.45 -3.55 15.45
CA SER A 509 -15.11 -3.88 14.06
C SER A 509 -14.08 -2.90 13.50
N VAL A 510 -13.06 -3.42 12.81
CA VAL A 510 -12.02 -2.59 12.20
C VAL A 510 -12.59 -1.89 10.96
N ASN A 511 -12.51 -0.57 10.94
CA ASN A 511 -12.85 0.27 9.80
C ASN A 511 -11.59 0.96 9.27
N HIS A 512 -11.08 0.49 8.12
CA HIS A 512 -9.85 1.04 7.53
C HIS A 512 -10.03 2.45 6.97
N SER A 513 -11.25 2.86 6.61
CA SER A 513 -11.53 4.26 6.26
C SER A 513 -11.26 5.19 7.44
N ASP A 514 -11.65 4.81 8.66
CA ASP A 514 -11.44 5.65 9.86
C ASP A 514 -9.95 5.88 10.13
N ASP A 515 -9.10 4.89 9.82
CA ASP A 515 -7.64 5.01 9.93
C ASP A 515 -7.11 6.05 8.94
N GLN A 516 -7.55 5.96 7.68
CA GLN A 516 -7.20 6.94 6.66
C GLN A 516 -7.58 8.35 7.12
N LEU A 517 -8.83 8.55 7.53
CA LEU A 517 -9.35 9.86 7.95
C LEU A 517 -8.61 10.41 9.17
N ALA A 518 -8.31 9.54 10.14
CA ALA A 518 -7.51 9.93 11.29
C ALA A 518 -6.14 10.45 10.86
N PHE A 519 -5.42 9.75 9.96
CA PHE A 519 -4.08 10.19 9.54
C PHE A 519 -4.08 11.45 8.66
N VAL A 520 -5.17 11.69 7.91
CA VAL A 520 -5.41 12.97 7.23
C VAL A 520 -5.54 14.11 8.25
N ALA A 521 -6.27 13.89 9.35
CA ALA A 521 -6.45 14.89 10.41
C ALA A 521 -5.23 15.02 11.34
N TRP A 522 -4.50 13.93 11.60
CA TRP A 522 -3.29 13.91 12.44
C TRP A 522 -2.20 14.80 11.86
N TYR A 523 -1.99 14.75 10.54
CA TYR A 523 -0.85 15.41 9.94
C TYR A 523 -0.84 16.93 10.20
N PRO A 524 -1.88 17.72 9.83
CA PRO A 524 -1.89 19.16 10.10
C PRO A 524 -1.79 19.53 11.59
N ILE A 525 -2.58 18.89 12.45
CA ILE A 525 -2.61 19.25 13.89
C ILE A 525 -1.26 18.96 14.56
N LEU A 526 -0.55 17.89 14.18
CA LEU A 526 0.78 17.57 14.70
C LEU A 526 1.85 18.56 14.20
N GLN A 527 1.66 19.25 13.08
CA GLN A 527 2.57 20.31 12.66
C GLN A 527 2.27 21.64 13.39
N LEU A 528 0.99 21.91 13.64
CA LEU A 528 0.51 23.21 14.12
C LEU A 528 0.46 23.35 15.64
N GLU A 529 0.17 22.29 16.40
CA GLU A 529 0.01 22.40 17.86
C GLU A 529 1.35 22.63 18.58
N LYS A 530 1.42 23.70 19.39
CA LYS A 530 2.63 24.15 20.09
C LYS A 530 2.51 24.12 21.61
N ASP A 531 1.30 24.01 22.17
CA ASP A 531 1.13 23.85 23.61
C ASP A 531 1.72 22.51 24.06
N PRO A 532 2.68 22.50 25.00
CA PRO A 532 3.43 21.29 25.33
C PRO A 532 2.54 20.18 25.91
N LYS A 533 1.51 20.52 26.69
CA LYS A 533 0.62 19.52 27.30
C LYS A 533 -0.37 18.96 26.28
N VAL A 534 -0.94 19.81 25.42
CA VAL A 534 -1.86 19.35 24.37
C VAL A 534 -1.10 18.54 23.33
N ARG A 535 0.07 19.01 22.88
CA ARG A 535 0.94 18.29 21.95
C ARG A 535 1.33 16.92 22.49
N ARG A 536 1.71 16.81 23.77
CA ARG A 536 2.01 15.51 24.39
C ARG A 536 0.86 14.52 24.28
N ALA A 537 -0.38 14.97 24.51
CA ALA A 537 -1.56 14.12 24.38
C ALA A 537 -1.81 13.67 22.94
N LEU A 538 -1.66 14.58 21.97
CA LEU A 538 -1.76 14.25 20.55
C LEU A 538 -0.70 13.21 20.13
N CYS A 539 0.56 13.39 20.56
CA CYS A 539 1.64 12.44 20.33
C CYS A 539 1.30 11.05 20.90
N MET A 540 0.75 10.98 22.12
CA MET A 540 0.30 9.72 22.72
C MET A 540 -0.81 9.06 21.90
N GLY A 541 -1.78 9.85 21.40
CA GLY A 541 -2.89 9.37 20.58
C GLY A 541 -2.43 8.77 19.25
N VAL A 542 -1.61 9.49 18.48
CA VAL A 542 -1.08 9.00 17.20
C VAL A 542 -0.14 7.80 17.40
N GLN A 543 0.67 7.80 18.46
CA GLN A 543 1.52 6.66 18.82
C GLN A 543 0.68 5.40 19.08
N ARG A 544 -0.40 5.52 19.85
CA ARG A 544 -1.32 4.39 20.08
C ARG A 544 -1.96 3.93 18.77
N HIS A 545 -2.38 4.86 17.90
CA HIS A 545 -2.98 4.55 16.63
C HIS A 545 -2.03 3.73 15.74
N ILE A 546 -0.82 4.24 15.49
CA ILE A 546 0.16 3.57 14.61
C ILE A 546 0.53 2.17 15.13
N GLN A 547 0.60 1.96 16.46
CA GLN A 547 0.91 0.64 17.01
C GLN A 547 -0.10 -0.45 16.64
N ILE A 548 -1.37 -0.07 16.43
CA ILE A 548 -2.43 -1.00 16.07
C ILE A 548 -2.36 -1.33 14.57
N VAL A 549 -2.07 -0.33 13.73
CA VAL A 549 -2.11 -0.49 12.25
C VAL A 549 -0.74 -0.77 11.62
N ARG A 550 0.37 -0.73 12.38
CA ARG A 550 1.73 -0.93 11.86
C ARG A 550 1.94 -2.26 11.12
N CYS A 551 1.18 -3.31 11.47
CA CYS A 551 1.27 -4.61 10.82
C CYS A 551 0.79 -4.58 9.37
N GLU A 552 0.09 -3.52 8.96
CA GLU A 552 -0.32 -3.28 7.57
C GLU A 552 0.79 -2.64 6.72
N GLN A 553 1.90 -2.23 7.35
CA GLN A 553 2.98 -1.43 6.77
C GLN A 553 2.50 -0.20 5.96
N PRO A 554 1.61 0.63 6.52
CA PRO A 554 1.03 1.76 5.80
C PRO A 554 2.05 2.90 5.64
N SER A 555 2.48 3.15 4.41
CA SER A 555 3.49 4.18 4.11
C SER A 555 3.06 5.57 4.59
N PHE A 556 1.82 5.96 4.31
CA PHE A 556 1.28 7.28 4.70
C PHE A 556 1.24 7.45 6.21
N TYR A 557 0.69 6.47 6.93
CA TYR A 557 0.51 6.57 8.38
C TYR A 557 1.86 6.57 9.11
N THR A 558 2.79 5.75 8.63
CA THR A 558 4.16 5.69 9.16
C THR A 558 4.85 7.04 9.01
N PHE A 559 4.81 7.67 7.83
CA PHE A 559 5.46 8.97 7.65
C PHE A 559 4.81 10.11 8.44
N VAL A 560 3.49 10.08 8.65
CA VAL A 560 2.85 11.04 9.58
C VAL A 560 3.40 10.85 11.00
N TYR A 561 3.48 9.60 11.48
CA TYR A 561 4.04 9.31 12.81
C TYR A 561 5.54 9.64 12.92
N SER A 562 6.31 9.47 11.85
CA SER A 562 7.73 9.83 11.81
C SER A 562 8.00 11.32 12.07
N THR A 563 7.01 12.21 11.88
CA THR A 563 7.14 13.63 12.25
C THR A 563 7.14 13.86 13.77
N VAL A 564 6.75 12.84 14.55
CA VAL A 564 6.73 12.86 16.02
C VAL A 564 7.92 12.09 16.57
N ASP A 565 8.13 10.87 16.09
CA ASP A 565 9.17 9.96 16.58
C ASP A 565 9.76 9.15 15.40
N PRO A 566 10.73 9.73 14.68
CA PRO A 566 11.33 9.09 13.51
C PRO A 566 12.16 7.85 13.86
N GLN A 567 12.67 7.74 15.09
CA GLN A 567 13.46 6.59 15.54
C GLN A 567 12.57 5.40 15.92
N GLY A 568 11.37 5.65 16.45
CA GLY A 568 10.38 4.60 16.73
C GLY A 568 9.51 4.18 15.54
N ALA A 569 9.62 4.87 14.40
CA ALA A 569 8.83 4.60 13.19
C ALA A 569 9.49 3.57 12.26
N ASP A 570 8.69 2.74 11.58
CA ASP A 570 9.19 1.77 10.60
C ASP A 570 9.39 2.38 9.20
N ILE A 571 10.28 3.38 9.10
CA ILE A 571 10.55 4.11 7.85
C ILE A 571 11.00 3.18 6.72
N GLU A 572 11.83 2.18 7.01
CA GLU A 572 12.29 1.19 6.01
C GLU A 572 11.12 0.35 5.47
N GLY A 573 10.23 -0.12 6.35
CA GLY A 573 9.02 -0.84 5.94
C GLY A 573 8.08 0.02 5.08
N ALA A 574 7.92 1.30 5.41
CA ALA A 574 7.16 2.24 4.60
C ALA A 574 7.78 2.45 3.20
N ILE A 575 9.10 2.60 3.12
CA ILE A 575 9.82 2.73 1.84
C ILE A 575 9.69 1.46 1.01
N GLU A 576 9.83 0.29 1.64
CA GLU A 576 9.66 -1.00 0.98
C GLU A 576 8.23 -1.19 0.47
N ASN A 577 7.22 -0.75 1.22
CA ASN A 577 5.83 -0.77 0.76
C ASN A 577 5.65 0.12 -0.49
N LEU A 578 6.24 1.32 -0.54
CA LEU A 578 6.24 2.15 -1.76
C LEU A 578 6.96 1.46 -2.94
N ARG A 579 8.08 0.77 -2.70
CA ARG A 579 8.77 -0.01 -3.74
C ARG A 579 7.86 -1.09 -4.33
N GLN A 580 7.09 -1.76 -3.47
CA GLN A 580 6.20 -2.87 -3.85
C GLN A 580 4.91 -2.44 -4.57
N ILE A 581 4.34 -1.26 -4.31
CA ILE A 581 3.11 -0.79 -4.99
C ILE A 581 3.33 -0.80 -6.51
N PRO A 582 2.62 -1.56 -7.35
CA PRO A 582 2.93 -1.61 -8.79
C PRO A 582 2.83 -0.23 -9.44
N THR A 583 3.75 0.13 -10.33
CA THR A 583 3.74 1.44 -11.01
C THR A 583 2.46 1.66 -11.83
N ASP A 584 1.88 0.60 -12.41
CA ASP A 584 0.62 0.69 -13.17
C ASP A 584 -0.60 1.00 -12.29
N ARG A 585 -0.64 0.50 -11.05
CA ARG A 585 -1.77 0.53 -10.10
C ARG A 585 -3.08 0.09 -10.76
N ARG A 586 -3.00 -0.90 -11.65
CA ARG A 586 -4.19 -1.45 -12.31
C ARG A 586 -4.84 -2.52 -11.45
N HIS A 587 -6.17 -2.55 -11.48
CA HIS A 587 -6.97 -3.55 -10.78
C HIS A 587 -6.99 -4.85 -11.59
N TRP A 588 -5.89 -5.59 -11.51
CA TRP A 588 -5.75 -6.92 -12.08
C TRP A 588 -6.46 -7.98 -11.22
N ASP A 589 -6.91 -9.07 -11.86
CA ASP A 589 -7.34 -10.28 -11.14
C ASP A 589 -6.22 -10.80 -10.25
N MET A 590 -6.48 -10.88 -8.95
CA MET A 590 -5.53 -11.31 -7.92
C MET A 590 -6.20 -12.27 -6.96
N MET A 591 -5.87 -13.55 -7.07
CA MET A 591 -6.37 -14.61 -6.18
C MET A 591 -5.21 -15.10 -5.32
N ASN A 592 -5.39 -15.10 -4.00
CA ASN A 592 -4.39 -15.55 -3.03
C ASN A 592 -4.95 -16.55 -2.00
N SER A 593 -6.26 -16.78 -1.95
CA SER A 593 -6.88 -17.67 -0.96
C SER A 593 -6.47 -19.14 -1.10
N HIS A 594 -5.98 -19.55 -2.27
CA HIS A 594 -5.47 -20.89 -2.53
C HIS A 594 -4.03 -21.12 -2.02
N ARG A 595 -3.33 -20.06 -1.60
CA ARG A 595 -1.92 -20.16 -1.22
C ARG A 595 -1.71 -21.03 0.02
N ALA A 596 -0.67 -21.86 -0.01
CA ALA A 596 -0.30 -22.73 1.10
C ALA A 596 0.44 -22.01 2.23
N ASP A 597 0.97 -20.80 1.97
CA ASP A 597 1.74 -19.98 2.91
C ASP A 597 0.92 -18.91 3.64
N VAL A 598 -0.42 -18.91 3.47
CA VAL A 598 -1.30 -17.94 4.13
C VAL A 598 -2.21 -18.62 5.14
N SER A 599 -2.68 -17.84 6.11
CA SER A 599 -3.70 -18.26 7.08
C SER A 599 -4.78 -17.20 7.21
N PHE A 600 -5.96 -17.63 7.61
CA PHE A 600 -7.14 -16.77 7.70
C PHE A 600 -7.48 -16.42 9.13
N SER A 601 -7.96 -15.21 9.34
CA SER A 601 -8.56 -14.81 10.60
C SER A 601 -9.76 -15.71 10.93
N LEU A 602 -9.92 -16.01 12.22
CA LEU A 602 -11.10 -16.74 12.71
C LEU A 602 -12.39 -15.91 12.57
N LEU A 603 -12.27 -14.59 12.58
CA LEU A 603 -13.38 -13.66 12.45
C LEU A 603 -13.32 -12.96 11.08
N PRO A 604 -14.46 -12.79 10.39
CA PRO A 604 -14.50 -11.99 9.17
C PRO A 604 -14.27 -10.51 9.49
N ASN A 605 -14.02 -9.73 8.44
CA ASN A 605 -14.02 -8.27 8.57
C ASN A 605 -15.44 -7.73 8.82
N ARG A 606 -15.56 -6.41 8.98
CA ARG A 606 -16.84 -5.72 9.24
C ARG A 606 -17.92 -5.93 8.17
N PHE A 607 -17.53 -6.35 6.96
CA PHE A 607 -18.44 -6.63 5.84
C PHE A 607 -18.77 -8.13 5.72
N GLY A 608 -18.35 -8.96 6.68
CA GLY A 608 -18.55 -10.40 6.65
C GLY A 608 -17.61 -11.14 5.70
N GLN A 609 -16.57 -10.48 5.18
CA GLN A 609 -15.61 -11.09 4.25
C GLN A 609 -14.50 -11.83 5.01
N LYS A 610 -14.06 -12.94 4.44
CA LYS A 610 -12.95 -13.74 4.97
C LYS A 610 -11.64 -13.01 4.67
N VAL A 611 -10.82 -12.78 5.69
CA VAL A 611 -9.56 -12.04 5.59
C VAL A 611 -8.38 -12.85 6.10
N LEU A 612 -7.18 -12.49 5.63
CA LEU A 612 -5.92 -13.08 6.06
C LEU A 612 -5.55 -12.62 7.48
N THR A 613 -4.67 -13.38 8.15
CA THR A 613 -4.08 -12.97 9.44
C THR A 613 -2.93 -11.98 9.29
N ARG A 614 -2.40 -11.83 8.07
CA ARG A 614 -1.30 -10.92 7.72
C ARG A 614 -1.57 -10.25 6.37
N VAL A 615 -1.09 -9.03 6.23
CA VAL A 615 -1.11 -8.31 4.95
C VAL A 615 -0.06 -8.92 4.01
N LEU A 616 -0.47 -9.17 2.77
CA LEU A 616 0.45 -9.58 1.72
C LEU A 616 1.23 -8.37 1.18
N PRO A 617 2.48 -8.56 0.72
CA PRO A 617 3.24 -7.51 0.06
C PRO A 617 2.45 -6.85 -1.07
N ALA A 618 2.62 -5.53 -1.28
CA ALA A 618 1.78 -4.77 -2.20
C ALA A 618 1.90 -5.24 -3.67
N ASP A 619 3.01 -5.86 -4.04
CA ASP A 619 3.24 -6.45 -5.36
C ASP A 619 2.51 -7.80 -5.55
N GLU A 620 2.05 -8.45 -4.47
CA GLU A 620 1.33 -9.73 -4.49
C GLU A 620 -0.18 -9.62 -4.27
N ARG A 621 -0.70 -8.40 -4.13
CA ARG A 621 -2.13 -8.12 -3.96
C ARG A 621 -2.62 -7.05 -4.93
N GLU A 622 -3.93 -6.86 -4.96
CA GLU A 622 -4.53 -5.73 -5.66
C GLU A 622 -4.06 -4.40 -5.04
N PHE A 623 -3.94 -3.37 -5.89
CA PHE A 623 -3.59 -2.04 -5.39
C PHE A 623 -4.80 -1.47 -4.66
N ALA A 624 -4.66 -1.30 -3.36
CA ALA A 624 -5.67 -0.75 -2.48
C ALA A 624 -5.21 0.61 -1.96
N LYS A 625 -6.07 1.63 -2.10
CA LYS A 625 -5.90 2.90 -1.41
C LYS A 625 -5.97 2.69 0.11
N TRP A 626 -5.51 3.67 0.89
CA TRP A 626 -5.33 3.53 2.35
C TRP A 626 -6.61 3.26 3.17
N ASN A 627 -7.80 3.48 2.58
CA ASN A 627 -9.10 3.18 3.18
C ASN A 627 -9.62 1.76 2.91
N ALA A 628 -8.96 1.00 2.05
CA ALA A 628 -9.33 -0.37 1.76
C ALA A 628 -8.75 -1.34 2.80
N ASP A 629 -9.40 -2.50 2.96
CA ASP A 629 -8.95 -3.57 3.84
C ASP A 629 -7.80 -4.37 3.20
N PRO A 630 -6.55 -4.24 3.68
CA PRO A 630 -5.39 -4.86 3.03
C PRO A 630 -5.27 -6.38 3.29
N TYR A 631 -6.16 -6.95 4.11
CA TYR A 631 -6.17 -8.38 4.45
C TYR A 631 -7.08 -9.21 3.54
N ILE A 632 -7.84 -8.58 2.63
CA ILE A 632 -8.64 -9.30 1.64
C ILE A 632 -7.68 -10.01 0.66
N PRO A 633 -7.75 -11.34 0.53
CA PRO A 633 -6.81 -12.09 -0.31
C PRO A 633 -7.14 -12.04 -1.80
N ASP A 634 -8.44 -11.98 -2.11
CA ASP A 634 -8.97 -12.23 -3.44
C ASP A 634 -9.70 -11.00 -3.96
N TYR A 635 -9.26 -10.51 -5.11
CA TYR A 635 -9.83 -9.36 -5.81
C TYR A 635 -10.04 -9.69 -7.28
N PRO A 636 -11.29 -9.82 -7.73
CA PRO A 636 -11.58 -9.99 -9.15
C PRO A 636 -11.30 -8.68 -9.88
N GLY A 637 -10.62 -8.78 -11.02
CA GLY A 637 -10.27 -7.61 -11.83
C GLY A 637 -9.92 -8.01 -13.27
N ASP A 638 -9.83 -7.04 -14.15
CA ASP A 638 -9.45 -7.26 -15.55
C ASP A 638 -8.30 -6.37 -16.02
N GLY A 639 -7.78 -5.53 -15.13
CA GLY A 639 -6.71 -4.57 -15.39
C GLY A 639 -7.14 -3.28 -16.09
N ARG A 640 -8.43 -3.10 -16.41
CA ARG A 640 -8.90 -1.88 -17.10
C ARG A 640 -9.13 -0.70 -16.18
N HIS A 641 -9.42 -0.93 -14.90
CA HIS A 641 -9.46 0.16 -13.93
C HIS A 641 -8.02 0.51 -13.55
N GLU A 642 -7.67 1.79 -13.68
CA GLU A 642 -6.38 2.33 -13.27
C GLU A 642 -6.62 3.35 -12.15
N ASP A 643 -5.92 3.18 -11.03
CA ASP A 643 -5.97 4.10 -9.91
C ASP A 643 -5.31 5.45 -10.24
N ASP A 644 -5.82 6.53 -9.65
CA ASP A 644 -5.28 7.87 -9.87
C ASP A 644 -3.86 8.07 -9.34
N GLY A 645 -3.46 7.45 -8.22
CA GLY A 645 -2.11 7.52 -7.66
C GLY A 645 -1.86 8.53 -6.57
N ALA A 646 -2.86 9.33 -6.20
CA ALA A 646 -2.71 10.28 -5.11
C ALA A 646 -2.30 9.55 -3.81
N ALA A 647 -2.79 8.32 -3.60
CA ALA A 647 -2.43 7.45 -2.49
C ALA A 647 -0.94 7.03 -2.48
N TYR A 648 -0.26 6.98 -3.63
CA TYR A 648 1.19 6.76 -3.70
C TYR A 648 1.97 8.08 -3.57
N LEU A 649 1.54 9.13 -4.28
CA LEU A 649 2.27 10.39 -4.36
C LEU A 649 2.38 11.10 -3.01
N LEU A 650 1.29 11.10 -2.22
CA LEU A 650 1.26 11.77 -0.92
C LEU A 650 2.33 11.23 0.05
N PRO A 651 2.38 9.92 0.39
CA PRO A 651 3.42 9.39 1.27
C PRO A 651 4.82 9.56 0.71
N TYR A 652 5.02 9.38 -0.61
CA TYR A 652 6.34 9.56 -1.20
C TYR A 652 6.86 11.00 -1.02
N TRP A 653 6.06 12.02 -1.40
CA TRP A 653 6.47 13.41 -1.25
C TRP A 653 6.51 13.88 0.20
N MET A 654 5.69 13.30 1.08
CA MET A 654 5.81 13.51 2.53
C MET A 654 7.14 12.99 3.07
N GLY A 655 7.53 11.76 2.70
CA GLY A 655 8.82 11.18 3.08
C GLY A 655 10.01 11.99 2.57
N ARG A 656 9.93 12.51 1.34
CA ARG A 656 10.95 13.41 0.76
C ARG A 656 11.01 14.77 1.44
N PHE A 657 9.85 15.39 1.71
CA PHE A 657 9.76 16.72 2.32
C PHE A 657 10.30 16.74 3.75
N HIS A 658 9.96 15.74 4.56
CA HIS A 658 10.43 15.64 5.95
C HIS A 658 11.82 15.03 6.10
N GLY A 659 12.48 14.66 5.01
CA GLY A 659 13.83 14.09 5.04
C GLY A 659 13.89 12.65 5.56
N PHE A 660 12.80 11.89 5.48
CA PHE A 660 12.81 10.44 5.76
C PHE A 660 13.37 9.65 4.57
N ILE A 661 13.08 10.12 3.35
CA ILE A 661 13.61 9.59 2.09
C ILE A 661 14.64 10.59 1.57
N GLY A 662 15.86 10.12 1.34
CA GLY A 662 16.96 10.93 0.83
C GLY A 662 16.79 11.30 -0.64
N ALA A 663 17.57 12.27 -1.11
CA ALA A 663 17.88 12.32 -2.54
C ALA A 663 18.73 11.08 -2.88
N GLY A 664 18.41 10.35 -3.94
CA GLY A 664 19.24 9.23 -4.39
C GLY A 664 20.70 9.67 -4.55
N ALA A 665 21.64 8.75 -4.35
CA ALA A 665 23.04 9.02 -4.64
C ALA A 665 23.14 9.53 -6.08
N SER A 666 23.54 10.79 -6.27
CA SER A 666 23.88 11.31 -7.59
C SER A 666 25.04 10.47 -8.13
N GLY A 667 24.72 9.56 -9.04
CA GLY A 667 25.70 8.82 -9.83
C GLY A 667 26.47 9.73 -10.76
#